data_AF-A0A1T4X6S8-F1
#
_entry.id   AF-A0A1T4X6S8-F1
#
_cell.length_a   1.000
_cell.length_b   1.000
_cell.length_c   1.000
_cell.angle_alpha   90.00
_cell.angle_beta   90.00
_cell.angle_gamma   90.00
#
_symmetry.space_group_name_H-M   'P 1'
#
loop_
_entity.id
_entity.type
_entity.pdbx_description
1 polymer ?
#
loop_
_entity_poly.entity_id
_entity_poly.type
_entity_poly.pdbx_seq_one_letter_code
_entity_poly.pdbx_strand_id
1 'polypeptide(L)'
;MKRNLRLCSIFFVIVLLFSFISFNVKSAPNEKDITILFTHDMHDHLMPFNIVQNGNIKSVGGYARLQSAINEERKNDSDSLLVDAGDFSMGTLFQTIFGSDAPQLKILGEMGYDVATFGNHEFDFRAEGLADSLNAAKESGNRLPQIVSSNIVFPKDKNGNMSESLTALKKAMEEYGVKEYTILEKKGVKIGIFGLIGKDSASCAPMAGVEFDDTVERAKNVVKILKEKEKADIILCLSHSGLSDKKSESEDEILAKKVPDIDLIISGHSHTKLEKPIIVGKTIIASCGEYCENLGVIRISKEGNKWILRDYKLRQIDETLSEDKHISKVINEYKDIVQKKYLDNFNMKFDEVLASSSFDFIPTSDIGKKHSEEPLGNLISDAYIYAVKKAEGSDYEPVTAALVPSGTIRNSFVKGDITVSDAFNTCSLGIGPDKISGYPLISVYLTGKELKTACEVDASITPLMPSAQLYMSGISYTFNPKRFIFNKVTDAVIIKPDGTLDKIDDNKLYRVVANLYSGQMLSVVGEKSKGILSIIPKTKKGNAVTDFEAQIIYDKSNGKANELKEWLAVAEYLKSFDKINGISQIPQYYSKPQGRKIIDNNSSIMALISKPNNITLTVFGLLLIILVLIIFSATFIIKRKKKNKHKVMLN
;
A
#
# COMPACT_ATOMS: atom_id res chain seq x y z
N MET A 1 -43.45 25.08 -62.25
CA MET A 1 -42.36 24.07 -62.36
C MET A 1 -40.94 24.64 -62.34
N LYS A 2 -40.61 25.76 -63.02
CA LYS A 2 -39.22 26.27 -63.09
C LYS A 2 -38.60 26.80 -61.78
N ARG A 3 -39.42 27.19 -60.78
CA ARG A 3 -38.92 27.70 -59.48
C ARG A 3 -38.51 26.59 -58.51
N ASN A 4 -39.11 25.40 -58.63
CA ASN A 4 -38.82 24.26 -57.75
C ASN A 4 -37.57 23.48 -58.19
N LEU A 5 -37.20 23.52 -59.48
CA LEU A 5 -35.94 22.90 -59.94
C LEU A 5 -34.70 23.62 -59.41
N ARG A 6 -34.72 24.96 -59.27
CA ARG A 6 -33.57 25.71 -58.74
C ARG A 6 -33.33 25.45 -57.25
N LEU A 7 -34.39 25.24 -56.47
CA LEU A 7 -34.28 24.87 -55.06
C LEU A 7 -33.74 23.45 -54.88
N CYS A 8 -34.13 22.49 -55.73
CA CYS A 8 -33.56 21.14 -55.72
C CYS A 8 -32.07 21.13 -56.12
N SER A 9 -31.64 21.94 -57.09
CA SER A 9 -30.24 22.03 -57.48
C SER A 9 -29.35 22.64 -56.39
N ILE A 10 -29.83 23.64 -55.65
CA ILE A 10 -29.09 24.23 -54.53
C ILE A 10 -29.01 23.24 -53.36
N PHE A 11 -30.08 22.48 -53.09
CA PHE A 11 -30.07 21.44 -52.06
C PHE A 11 -29.10 20.29 -52.41
N PHE A 12 -29.02 19.88 -53.68
CA PHE A 12 -28.08 18.84 -54.12
C PHE A 12 -26.61 19.29 -54.04
N VAL A 13 -26.32 20.57 -54.31
CA VAL A 13 -24.98 21.15 -54.16
C VAL A 13 -24.59 21.29 -52.69
N ILE A 14 -25.53 21.61 -51.79
CA ILE A 14 -25.28 21.67 -50.33
C ILE A 14 -25.07 20.26 -49.76
N VAL A 15 -25.81 19.25 -50.22
CA VAL A 15 -25.62 17.85 -49.80
C VAL A 15 -24.28 17.27 -50.33
N LEU A 16 -23.85 17.66 -51.53
CA LEU A 16 -22.51 17.34 -52.05
C LEU A 16 -21.39 18.09 -51.30
N LEU A 17 -21.61 19.33 -50.85
CA LEU A 17 -20.66 20.09 -50.01
C LEU A 17 -20.57 19.53 -48.57
N PHE A 18 -21.65 18.97 -48.03
CA PHE A 18 -21.64 18.29 -46.72
C PHE A 18 -21.08 16.86 -46.76
N SER A 19 -20.99 16.23 -47.94
CA SER A 19 -20.38 14.90 -48.12
C SER A 19 -18.84 14.92 -48.12
N PHE A 20 -18.24 16.12 -48.08
CA PHE A 20 -16.78 16.33 -47.98
C PHE A 20 -16.31 16.78 -46.59
N ILE A 21 -17.17 16.70 -45.56
CA ILE A 21 -16.70 16.78 -44.17
C ILE A 21 -16.07 15.44 -43.84
N SER A 22 -14.79 15.30 -44.21
CA SER A 22 -13.91 14.24 -43.74
C SER A 22 -14.05 14.14 -42.22
N PHE A 23 -14.62 13.03 -41.76
CA PHE A 23 -14.50 12.62 -40.37
C PHE A 23 -13.02 12.65 -39.99
N ASN A 24 -12.73 13.30 -38.86
CA ASN A 24 -11.40 13.55 -38.32
C ASN A 24 -10.46 12.38 -38.60
N VAL A 25 -9.48 12.65 -39.45
CA VAL A 25 -8.28 11.85 -39.65
C VAL A 25 -7.70 11.58 -38.27
N LYS A 26 -7.68 10.31 -37.83
CA LYS A 26 -6.66 9.85 -36.89
C LYS A 26 -5.34 10.23 -37.55
N SER A 27 -4.69 11.30 -37.08
CA SER A 27 -3.34 11.63 -37.53
C SER A 27 -2.52 10.37 -37.37
N ALA A 28 -2.00 9.83 -38.47
CA ALA A 28 -0.95 8.85 -38.38
C ALA A 28 0.16 9.43 -37.48
N PRO A 29 0.80 8.63 -36.62
CA PRO A 29 1.93 9.09 -35.84
C PRO A 29 2.92 9.76 -36.79
N ASN A 30 3.34 10.98 -36.48
CA ASN A 30 4.43 11.58 -37.21
C ASN A 30 5.67 10.71 -36.99
N GLU A 31 6.60 10.64 -37.96
CA GLU A 31 7.77 9.73 -37.92
C GLU A 31 8.70 9.96 -36.70
N LYS A 32 8.44 11.02 -35.91
CA LYS A 32 9.14 11.42 -34.68
C LYS A 32 8.31 11.34 -33.40
N ASP A 33 7.10 10.78 -33.46
CA ASP A 33 6.28 10.60 -32.26
C ASP A 33 6.80 9.40 -31.46
N ILE A 34 7.00 9.60 -30.16
CA ILE A 34 7.41 8.56 -29.22
C ILE A 34 6.21 8.19 -28.36
N THR A 35 5.80 6.92 -28.46
CA THR A 35 4.79 6.32 -27.57
C THR A 35 5.46 5.64 -26.40
N ILE A 36 5.02 5.96 -25.19
CA ILE A 36 5.45 5.35 -23.95
C ILE A 36 4.23 4.69 -23.32
N LEU A 37 4.30 3.37 -23.21
CA LEU A 37 3.39 2.52 -22.48
C LEU A 37 3.96 2.33 -21.07
N PHE A 38 3.17 2.49 -20.02
CA PHE A 38 3.69 2.41 -18.67
C PHE A 38 2.74 1.77 -17.68
N THR A 39 3.33 1.14 -16.68
CA THR A 39 2.69 0.59 -15.47
C THR A 39 3.50 0.96 -14.23
N HIS A 40 2.93 0.73 -13.06
CA HIS A 40 3.57 0.75 -11.74
C HIS A 40 2.61 0.13 -10.71
N ASP A 41 3.12 -0.21 -9.53
CA ASP A 41 2.31 -0.73 -8.41
C ASP A 41 1.43 -1.92 -8.82
N MET A 42 2.01 -2.82 -9.63
CA MET A 42 1.31 -3.99 -10.14
C MET A 42 1.02 -5.01 -9.04
N HIS A 43 1.82 -4.99 -7.96
CA HIS A 43 1.65 -5.76 -6.74
C HIS A 43 1.29 -7.21 -6.99
N ASP A 44 2.02 -7.87 -7.89
CA ASP A 44 1.87 -9.29 -8.15
C ASP A 44 0.49 -9.73 -8.70
N HIS A 45 -0.35 -8.79 -9.18
CA HIS A 45 -1.68 -9.07 -9.76
C HIS A 45 -1.59 -9.66 -11.18
N LEU A 46 -0.92 -10.81 -11.28
CA LEU A 46 -0.74 -11.55 -12.53
C LEU A 46 -2.08 -12.03 -13.10
N MET A 47 -3.00 -12.42 -12.22
CA MET A 47 -4.35 -12.87 -12.55
C MET A 47 -5.39 -11.75 -12.35
N PRO A 48 -6.50 -11.76 -13.10
CA PRO A 48 -7.61 -10.85 -12.84
C PRO A 48 -8.23 -11.08 -11.46
N PHE A 49 -8.79 -10.02 -10.88
CA PHE A 49 -9.47 -10.05 -9.58
C PHE A 49 -10.78 -9.28 -9.63
N ASN A 50 -11.64 -9.51 -8.65
CA ASN A 50 -12.97 -8.91 -8.58
C ASN A 50 -12.99 -7.71 -7.64
N ILE A 51 -13.60 -6.62 -8.11
CA ILE A 51 -13.84 -5.41 -7.31
C ILE A 51 -15.33 -5.06 -7.32
N VAL A 52 -15.78 -4.32 -6.31
CA VAL A 52 -17.09 -3.68 -6.31
C VAL A 52 -16.94 -2.25 -6.84
N GLN A 53 -17.55 -1.98 -8.00
CA GLN A 53 -17.59 -0.66 -8.60
C GLN A 53 -19.04 -0.27 -8.92
N ASN A 54 -19.49 0.86 -8.38
CA ASN A 54 -20.88 1.35 -8.56
C ASN A 54 -21.94 0.28 -8.21
N GLY A 55 -21.71 -0.51 -7.16
CA GLY A 55 -22.61 -1.56 -6.70
C GLY A 55 -22.65 -2.82 -7.56
N ASN A 56 -21.75 -2.96 -8.55
CA ASN A 56 -21.62 -4.16 -9.37
C ASN A 56 -20.23 -4.78 -9.19
N ILE A 57 -20.17 -6.11 -9.25
CA ILE A 57 -18.90 -6.84 -9.28
C ILE A 57 -18.35 -6.75 -10.70
N LYS A 58 -17.06 -6.38 -10.82
CA LYS A 58 -16.31 -6.34 -12.08
C LYS A 58 -14.98 -7.07 -11.92
N SER A 59 -14.57 -7.76 -12.97
CA SER A 59 -13.26 -8.39 -13.08
C SER A 59 -12.29 -7.42 -13.76
N VAL A 60 -11.24 -7.03 -13.05
CA VAL A 60 -10.22 -6.07 -13.48
C VAL A 60 -8.82 -6.67 -13.43
N GLY A 61 -7.87 -6.03 -14.09
CA GLY A 61 -6.46 -6.39 -14.08
C GLY A 61 -6.12 -7.69 -14.80
N GLY A 62 -4.97 -8.24 -14.46
CA GLY A 62 -4.42 -9.47 -15.03
C GLY A 62 -3.48 -9.21 -16.21
N TYR A 63 -2.29 -9.82 -16.13
CA TYR A 63 -1.19 -9.58 -17.07
C TYR A 63 -1.51 -10.11 -18.47
N ALA A 64 -2.33 -11.15 -18.60
CA ALA A 64 -2.77 -11.65 -19.90
C ALA A 64 -3.68 -10.65 -20.64
N ARG A 65 -4.56 -9.94 -19.93
CA ARG A 65 -5.39 -8.87 -20.52
C ARG A 65 -4.56 -7.64 -20.83
N LEU A 66 -3.63 -7.29 -19.93
CA LEU A 66 -2.66 -6.24 -20.15
C LEU A 66 -1.81 -6.50 -21.40
N GLN A 67 -1.34 -7.73 -21.62
CA GLN A 67 -0.59 -8.09 -22.83
C GLN A 67 -1.41 -7.85 -24.10
N SER A 68 -2.70 -8.20 -24.11
CA SER A 68 -3.58 -7.90 -25.24
C SER A 68 -3.71 -6.40 -25.48
N ALA A 69 -3.86 -5.59 -24.42
CA ALA A 69 -3.87 -4.13 -24.51
C ALA A 69 -2.54 -3.57 -25.08
N ILE A 70 -1.39 -4.06 -24.58
CA ILE A 70 -0.06 -3.69 -25.08
C ILE A 70 0.07 -4.04 -26.56
N ASN A 71 -0.33 -5.25 -26.96
CA ASN A 71 -0.30 -5.71 -28.35
C ASN A 71 -1.16 -4.82 -29.26
N GLU A 72 -2.31 -4.36 -28.79
CA GLU A 72 -3.15 -3.43 -29.54
C GLU A 72 -2.53 -2.03 -29.66
N GLU A 73 -1.90 -1.49 -28.63
CA GLU A 73 -1.19 -0.22 -28.74
C GLU A 73 0.02 -0.33 -29.67
N ARG A 74 0.74 -1.46 -29.64
CA ARG A 74 1.86 -1.77 -30.53
C ARG A 74 1.46 -1.91 -32.01
N LYS A 75 0.19 -2.18 -32.33
CA LYS A 75 -0.31 -2.10 -33.72
C LYS A 75 -0.31 -0.66 -34.25
N ASN A 76 -0.46 0.32 -33.37
CA ASN A 76 -0.40 1.75 -33.75
C ASN A 76 1.03 2.28 -33.75
N ASP A 77 1.89 1.75 -32.88
CA ASP A 77 3.31 2.13 -32.78
C ASP A 77 4.16 0.92 -32.36
N SER A 78 4.73 0.21 -33.33
CA SER A 78 5.52 -1.00 -33.05
C SER A 78 6.81 -0.73 -32.29
N ASP A 79 7.30 0.51 -32.33
CA ASP A 79 8.52 0.94 -31.64
C ASP A 79 8.23 1.60 -30.28
N SER A 80 6.99 1.49 -29.77
CA SER A 80 6.63 2.02 -28.45
C SER A 80 7.58 1.51 -27.36
N LEU A 81 7.93 2.38 -26.42
CA LEU A 81 8.69 2.03 -25.22
C LEU A 81 7.71 1.50 -24.16
N LEU A 82 8.00 0.36 -23.53
CA LEU A 82 7.20 -0.18 -22.42
C LEU A 82 8.02 -0.16 -21.12
N VAL A 83 7.53 0.55 -20.10
CA VAL A 83 8.25 0.75 -18.82
C VAL A 83 7.40 0.45 -17.59
N ASP A 84 8.06 0.09 -16.49
CA ASP A 84 7.43 -0.09 -15.18
C ASP A 84 8.12 0.75 -14.10
N ALA A 85 7.35 1.47 -13.28
CA ALA A 85 7.91 2.34 -12.23
C ALA A 85 7.95 1.71 -10.82
N GLY A 86 8.06 0.37 -10.71
CA GLY A 86 8.34 -0.33 -9.46
C GLY A 86 7.09 -0.85 -8.74
N ASP A 87 7.31 -1.62 -7.67
CA ASP A 87 6.31 -2.41 -6.95
C ASP A 87 5.56 -3.38 -7.89
N PHE A 88 6.32 -4.09 -8.71
CA PHE A 88 5.77 -5.20 -9.49
C PHE A 88 5.60 -6.48 -8.65
N SER A 89 6.28 -6.56 -7.52
CA SER A 89 6.20 -7.67 -6.56
C SER A 89 5.28 -7.34 -5.37
N MET A 90 5.03 -8.39 -4.57
CA MET A 90 4.22 -8.37 -3.35
C MET A 90 2.72 -8.07 -3.56
N GLY A 91 1.85 -8.94 -3.06
CA GLY A 91 0.40 -8.69 -3.04
C GLY A 91 -0.43 -9.97 -3.13
N THR A 92 0.01 -10.94 -3.93
CA THR A 92 -0.71 -12.19 -4.17
C THR A 92 0.14 -13.42 -3.89
N LEU A 93 -0.44 -14.62 -4.05
CA LEU A 93 0.25 -15.89 -3.85
C LEU A 93 1.51 -16.07 -4.71
N PHE A 94 1.65 -15.40 -5.87
CA PHE A 94 2.85 -15.54 -6.71
C PHE A 94 4.11 -14.94 -6.05
N GLN A 95 3.96 -14.03 -5.09
CA GLN A 95 5.07 -13.51 -4.27
C GLN A 95 5.78 -14.62 -3.48
N THR A 96 5.09 -15.73 -3.18
CA THR A 96 5.65 -16.83 -2.37
C THR A 96 6.82 -17.52 -3.04
N ILE A 97 6.96 -17.32 -4.35
CA ILE A 97 8.06 -17.82 -5.17
C ILE A 97 8.91 -16.67 -5.75
N PHE A 98 8.81 -15.46 -5.18
CA PHE A 98 9.57 -14.28 -5.61
C PHE A 98 11.08 -14.55 -5.63
N GLY A 99 11.63 -14.98 -4.49
CA GLY A 99 13.07 -15.29 -4.39
C GLY A 99 13.47 -16.54 -5.19
N SER A 100 12.62 -17.57 -5.24
CA SER A 100 13.01 -18.86 -5.82
C SER A 100 12.83 -18.95 -7.34
N ASP A 101 11.86 -18.24 -7.91
CA ASP A 101 11.47 -18.40 -9.31
C ASP A 101 11.32 -17.06 -10.05
N ALA A 102 11.27 -15.93 -9.34
CA ALA A 102 11.15 -14.58 -9.88
C ALA A 102 10.11 -14.41 -11.01
N PRO A 103 8.84 -14.87 -10.81
CA PRO A 103 7.84 -14.84 -11.86
C PRO A 103 7.58 -13.43 -12.40
N GLN A 104 7.61 -12.41 -11.55
CA GLN A 104 7.30 -11.04 -11.93
C GLN A 104 8.28 -10.51 -12.98
N LEU A 105 9.60 -10.61 -12.72
CA LEU A 105 10.62 -10.16 -13.67
C LEU A 105 10.61 -10.97 -14.98
N LYS A 106 10.42 -12.29 -14.88
CA LYS A 106 10.39 -13.18 -16.05
C LYS A 106 9.18 -12.90 -16.93
N ILE A 107 8.00 -12.70 -16.35
CA ILE A 107 6.78 -12.37 -17.11
C ILE A 107 6.88 -10.97 -17.71
N LEU A 108 7.39 -9.96 -16.98
CA LEU A 108 7.64 -8.64 -17.56
C LEU A 108 8.57 -8.73 -18.78
N GLY A 109 9.59 -9.58 -18.70
CA GLY A 109 10.49 -9.89 -19.81
C GLY A 109 9.78 -10.51 -21.02
N GLU A 110 8.93 -11.52 -20.79
CA GLU A 110 8.09 -12.17 -21.83
C GLU A 110 7.09 -11.20 -22.48
N MET A 111 6.51 -10.29 -21.70
CA MET A 111 5.62 -9.23 -22.19
C MET A 111 6.36 -8.16 -23.01
N GLY A 112 7.68 -8.16 -22.92
CA GLY A 112 8.55 -7.25 -23.64
C GLY A 112 8.64 -5.87 -22.99
N TYR A 113 8.65 -5.80 -21.66
CA TYR A 113 9.06 -4.58 -20.97
C TYR A 113 10.51 -4.24 -21.33
N ASP A 114 10.77 -2.96 -21.58
CA ASP A 114 12.09 -2.47 -21.94
C ASP A 114 12.89 -2.10 -20.68
N VAL A 115 12.27 -1.34 -19.76
CA VAL A 115 12.92 -0.85 -18.54
C VAL A 115 11.98 -0.92 -17.34
N ALA A 116 12.47 -1.40 -16.20
CA ALA A 116 11.78 -1.32 -14.92
C ALA A 116 12.67 -0.61 -13.88
N THR A 117 12.07 -0.11 -12.80
CA THR A 117 12.80 0.27 -11.58
C THR A 117 12.33 -0.58 -10.39
N PHE A 118 12.98 -0.40 -9.25
CA PHE A 118 12.54 -0.99 -7.99
C PHE A 118 11.62 0.00 -7.27
N GLY A 119 10.58 -0.53 -6.64
CA GLY A 119 9.85 0.11 -5.56
C GLY A 119 10.24 -0.46 -4.20
N ASN A 120 9.50 -0.08 -3.16
CA ASN A 120 9.79 -0.55 -1.80
C ASN A 120 9.48 -2.04 -1.62
N HIS A 121 8.45 -2.56 -2.28
CA HIS A 121 8.01 -3.94 -2.08
C HIS A 121 8.96 -4.99 -2.68
N GLU A 122 9.84 -4.61 -3.60
CA GLU A 122 10.94 -5.48 -4.03
C GLU A 122 11.92 -5.81 -2.89
N PHE A 123 11.89 -5.06 -1.78
CA PHE A 123 12.72 -5.27 -0.59
C PHE A 123 11.97 -5.91 0.60
N ASP A 124 10.72 -6.35 0.43
CA ASP A 124 9.93 -6.94 1.53
C ASP A 124 10.52 -8.24 2.08
N PHE A 125 11.18 -9.01 1.20
CA PHE A 125 11.96 -10.20 1.57
C PHE A 125 13.40 -9.85 1.97
N ARG A 126 13.64 -8.59 2.34
CA ARG A 126 14.95 -8.02 2.71
C ARG A 126 15.95 -8.09 1.55
N ALA A 127 17.20 -7.69 1.80
CA ALA A 127 18.25 -7.73 0.78
C ALA A 127 18.49 -9.13 0.18
N GLU A 128 18.35 -10.19 1.00
CA GLU A 128 18.55 -11.58 0.56
C GLU A 128 17.49 -12.01 -0.47
N GLY A 129 16.19 -11.76 -0.18
CA GLY A 129 15.14 -12.16 -1.11
C GLY A 129 15.17 -11.45 -2.45
N LEU A 130 15.56 -10.16 -2.48
CA LEU A 130 15.80 -9.45 -3.74
C LEU A 130 17.02 -10.02 -4.48
N ALA A 131 18.09 -10.35 -3.76
CA ALA A 131 19.26 -10.99 -4.37
C ALA A 131 18.89 -12.33 -5.04
N ASP A 132 18.14 -13.17 -4.32
CA ASP A 132 17.67 -14.46 -4.82
C ASP A 132 16.77 -14.31 -6.04
N SER A 133 15.83 -13.36 -6.01
CA SER A 133 14.95 -13.06 -7.15
C SER A 133 15.72 -12.63 -8.40
N LEU A 134 16.71 -11.73 -8.24
CA LEU A 134 17.57 -11.30 -9.35
C LEU A 134 18.41 -12.45 -9.91
N ASN A 135 18.95 -13.31 -9.05
CA ASN A 135 19.69 -14.50 -9.47
C ASN A 135 18.77 -15.48 -10.21
N ALA A 136 17.62 -15.83 -9.65
CA ALA A 136 16.64 -16.72 -10.26
C ALA A 136 16.11 -16.20 -11.60
N ALA A 137 15.93 -14.89 -11.73
CA ALA A 137 15.62 -14.23 -12.99
C ALA A 137 16.75 -14.42 -14.00
N LYS A 138 17.98 -14.07 -13.62
CA LYS A 138 19.16 -14.16 -14.50
C LYS A 138 19.46 -15.58 -14.96
N GLU A 139 19.40 -16.55 -14.05
CA GLU A 139 19.67 -17.97 -14.30
C GLU A 139 18.66 -18.62 -15.24
N SER A 140 17.45 -18.07 -15.36
CA SER A 140 16.44 -18.60 -16.29
C SER A 140 16.85 -18.48 -17.76
N GLY A 141 17.73 -17.54 -18.10
CA GLY A 141 18.09 -17.25 -19.49
C GLY A 141 16.97 -16.58 -20.30
N ASN A 142 15.84 -16.24 -19.67
CA ASN A 142 14.74 -15.54 -20.33
C ASN A 142 15.15 -14.12 -20.74
N ARG A 143 14.37 -13.53 -21.65
CA ARG A 143 14.40 -12.06 -21.80
C ARG A 143 13.96 -11.44 -20.47
N LEU A 144 14.64 -10.39 -20.05
CA LEU A 144 14.35 -9.65 -18.83
C LEU A 144 14.35 -8.14 -19.11
N PRO A 145 13.54 -7.33 -18.41
CA PRO A 145 13.63 -5.88 -18.52
C PRO A 145 14.98 -5.38 -17.98
N GLN A 146 15.52 -4.32 -18.58
CA GLN A 146 16.66 -3.61 -17.98
C GLN A 146 16.19 -2.94 -16.70
N ILE A 147 16.83 -3.23 -15.58
CA ILE A 147 16.50 -2.56 -14.31
C ILE A 147 17.38 -1.32 -14.16
N VAL A 148 16.76 -0.19 -13.83
CA VAL A 148 17.45 1.04 -13.45
C VAL A 148 17.14 1.43 -12.01
N SER A 149 18.16 1.74 -11.21
CA SER A 149 18.02 2.29 -9.86
C SER A 149 19.22 3.16 -9.54
N SER A 150 18.99 4.45 -9.38
CA SER A 150 20.06 5.44 -9.26
C SER A 150 20.48 5.71 -7.82
N ASN A 151 19.61 5.62 -6.83
CA ASN A 151 19.87 6.17 -5.49
C ASN A 151 20.06 5.14 -4.38
N ILE A 152 20.36 3.87 -4.69
CA ILE A 152 20.69 2.85 -3.68
C ILE A 152 22.10 3.07 -3.13
N VAL A 153 22.21 3.05 -1.80
CA VAL A 153 23.46 3.10 -1.04
C VAL A 153 23.60 1.84 -0.21
N PHE A 154 24.79 1.23 -0.26
CA PHE A 154 25.13 0.05 0.53
C PHE A 154 25.90 0.46 1.79
N PRO A 155 25.25 0.52 2.97
CA PRO A 155 25.92 0.91 4.19
C PRO A 155 27.02 -0.07 4.58
N LYS A 156 28.03 0.44 5.27
CA LYS A 156 29.19 -0.31 5.76
C LYS A 156 29.29 -0.15 7.28
N ASP A 157 29.76 -1.19 7.94
CA ASP A 157 30.09 -1.14 9.36
C ASP A 157 31.28 -0.19 9.62
N LYS A 158 31.61 0.00 10.90
CA LYS A 158 32.74 0.82 11.35
C LYS A 158 34.11 0.36 10.82
N ASN A 159 34.21 -0.88 10.32
CA ASN A 159 35.43 -1.45 9.75
C ASN A 159 35.43 -1.37 8.20
N GLY A 160 34.39 -0.81 7.59
CA GLY A 160 34.25 -0.67 6.14
C GLY A 160 33.65 -1.89 5.43
N ASN A 161 33.09 -2.85 6.17
CA ASN A 161 32.50 -4.08 5.63
C ASN A 161 30.99 -3.96 5.45
N MET A 162 30.46 -4.50 4.35
CA MET A 162 29.00 -4.69 4.20
C MET A 162 28.57 -5.98 4.91
N SER A 163 27.29 -6.09 5.27
CA SER A 163 26.75 -7.39 5.71
C SER A 163 26.83 -8.42 4.57
N GLU A 164 26.72 -9.70 4.91
CA GLU A 164 26.66 -10.79 3.93
C GLU A 164 25.47 -10.61 2.97
N SER A 165 24.28 -10.28 3.49
CA SER A 165 23.08 -10.05 2.68
C SER A 165 23.22 -8.86 1.72
N LEU A 166 23.86 -7.76 2.15
CA LEU A 166 24.12 -6.60 1.28
C LEU A 166 25.19 -6.91 0.22
N THR A 167 26.18 -7.72 0.58
CA THR A 167 27.20 -8.18 -0.37
C THR A 167 26.57 -9.08 -1.45
N ALA A 168 25.69 -10.00 -1.05
CA ALA A 168 24.93 -10.85 -1.96
C ALA A 168 24.01 -10.03 -2.88
N LEU A 169 23.25 -9.08 -2.34
CA LEU A 169 22.40 -8.19 -3.12
C LEU A 169 23.20 -7.38 -4.15
N LYS A 170 24.29 -6.75 -3.71
CA LYS A 170 25.14 -5.97 -4.62
C LYS A 170 25.66 -6.82 -5.77
N LYS A 171 26.13 -8.04 -5.48
CA LYS A 171 26.60 -8.99 -6.48
C LYS A 171 25.48 -9.39 -7.44
N ALA A 172 24.30 -9.74 -6.93
CA ALA A 172 23.15 -10.12 -7.75
C ALA A 172 22.70 -8.97 -8.67
N MET A 173 22.72 -7.73 -8.18
CA MET A 173 22.45 -6.54 -8.99
C MET A 173 23.49 -6.37 -10.12
N GLU A 174 24.78 -6.56 -9.82
CA GLU A 174 25.85 -6.49 -10.83
C GLU A 174 25.71 -7.60 -11.89
N GLU A 175 25.42 -8.84 -11.49
CA GLU A 175 25.27 -10.00 -12.38
C GLU A 175 23.99 -9.95 -13.23
N TYR A 176 22.88 -9.48 -12.65
CA TYR A 176 21.66 -9.17 -13.39
C TYR A 176 21.93 -8.08 -14.44
N GLY A 177 22.75 -7.09 -14.07
CA GLY A 177 23.06 -5.91 -14.87
C GLY A 177 22.19 -4.70 -14.54
N VAL A 178 21.83 -4.52 -13.27
CA VAL A 178 21.15 -3.32 -12.77
C VAL A 178 22.07 -2.11 -12.97
N LYS A 179 21.52 -1.02 -13.52
CA LYS A 179 22.29 0.20 -13.82
C LYS A 179 21.70 1.40 -13.12
N GLU A 180 22.48 2.46 -12.96
CA GLU A 180 21.95 3.73 -12.48
C GLU A 180 20.97 4.33 -13.51
N TYR A 181 21.35 4.28 -14.78
CA TYR A 181 20.56 4.70 -15.93
C TYR A 181 20.84 3.82 -17.15
N THR A 182 20.00 3.92 -18.17
CA THR A 182 20.20 3.29 -19.49
C THR A 182 19.82 4.24 -20.61
N ILE A 183 20.35 4.01 -21.82
CA ILE A 183 19.96 4.72 -23.04
C ILE A 183 19.29 3.72 -23.97
N LEU A 184 18.10 4.07 -24.45
CA LEU A 184 17.41 3.33 -25.52
C LEU A 184 17.18 4.27 -26.70
N GLU A 185 17.36 3.76 -27.92
CA GLU A 185 17.08 4.51 -29.14
C GLU A 185 15.80 3.98 -29.79
N LYS A 186 14.82 4.86 -30.01
CA LYS A 186 13.57 4.55 -30.70
C LYS A 186 13.33 5.60 -31.77
N LYS A 187 13.13 5.18 -33.02
CA LYS A 187 12.91 6.10 -34.17
C LYS A 187 13.99 7.19 -34.29
N GLY A 188 15.25 6.85 -33.99
CA GLY A 188 16.38 7.79 -34.01
C GLY A 188 16.41 8.80 -32.85
N VAL A 189 15.58 8.61 -31.81
CA VAL A 189 15.52 9.45 -30.62
C VAL A 189 16.19 8.73 -29.46
N LYS A 190 17.19 9.35 -28.82
CA LYS A 190 17.86 8.80 -27.64
C LYS A 190 17.10 9.11 -26.37
N ILE A 191 16.57 8.08 -25.73
CA ILE A 191 15.82 8.18 -24.48
C ILE A 191 16.72 7.73 -23.34
N GLY A 192 17.11 8.66 -22.48
CA GLY A 192 17.81 8.39 -21.24
C GLY A 192 16.84 8.08 -20.12
N ILE A 193 16.96 6.92 -19.50
CA ILE A 193 16.01 6.40 -18.52
C ILE A 193 16.76 6.09 -17.22
N PHE A 194 16.25 6.58 -16.09
CA PHE A 194 16.82 6.32 -14.76
C PHE A 194 15.72 6.13 -13.72
N GLY A 195 16.05 5.42 -12.63
CA GLY A 195 15.09 5.03 -11.59
C GLY A 195 15.39 5.66 -10.23
N LEU A 196 14.37 5.98 -9.44
CA LEU A 196 14.51 6.52 -8.09
C LEU A 196 13.50 5.90 -7.12
N ILE A 197 13.91 5.71 -5.87
CA ILE A 197 13.01 5.43 -4.74
C ILE A 197 12.94 6.66 -3.84
N GLY A 198 11.73 7.13 -3.54
CA GLY A 198 11.47 8.30 -2.71
C GLY A 198 11.64 8.05 -1.22
N LYS A 199 11.61 9.12 -0.43
CA LYS A 199 11.78 9.02 1.02
C LYS A 199 10.58 8.35 1.70
N ASP A 200 9.36 8.69 1.25
CA ASP A 200 8.13 8.06 1.75
C ASP A 200 8.15 6.56 1.48
N SER A 201 8.43 6.17 0.22
CA SER A 201 8.58 4.77 -0.19
C SER A 201 9.66 4.02 0.59
N ALA A 202 10.86 4.60 0.74
CA ALA A 202 11.93 4.01 1.54
C ALA A 202 11.50 3.73 2.99
N SER A 203 10.63 4.58 3.56
CA SER A 203 10.11 4.40 4.92
C SER A 203 9.15 3.21 5.07
N CYS A 204 8.58 2.73 3.95
CA CYS A 204 7.73 1.54 3.89
C CYS A 204 8.54 0.23 3.82
N ALA A 205 9.85 0.28 3.53
CA ALA A 205 10.75 -0.88 3.55
C ALA A 205 11.89 -0.74 4.58
N PRO A 206 11.59 -0.59 5.88
CA PRO A 206 12.61 -0.34 6.90
C PRO A 206 13.59 -1.51 7.09
N MET A 207 13.26 -2.70 6.56
CA MET A 207 14.07 -3.91 6.64
C MET A 207 14.86 -4.18 5.34
N ALA A 208 14.88 -3.24 4.39
CA ALA A 208 15.62 -3.38 3.12
C ALA A 208 17.13 -3.56 3.33
N GLY A 209 17.67 -3.00 4.41
CA GLY A 209 19.11 -3.05 4.74
C GLY A 209 19.98 -2.07 3.93
N VAL A 210 19.50 -1.61 2.78
CA VAL A 210 20.10 -0.52 1.99
C VAL A 210 19.58 0.84 2.48
N GLU A 211 20.29 1.90 2.13
CA GLU A 211 19.85 3.29 2.28
C GLU A 211 19.54 3.90 0.90
N PHE A 212 18.81 5.00 0.89
CA PHE A 212 18.46 5.72 -0.34
C PHE A 212 18.93 7.16 -0.26
N ASP A 213 19.76 7.56 -1.23
CA ASP A 213 20.23 8.94 -1.39
C ASP A 213 19.06 9.88 -1.74
N ASP A 214 19.25 11.18 -1.43
CA ASP A 214 18.29 12.23 -1.79
C ASP A 214 17.97 12.23 -3.29
N THR A 215 16.68 12.12 -3.60
CA THR A 215 16.18 11.95 -4.97
C THR A 215 16.52 13.14 -5.85
N VAL A 216 16.47 14.37 -5.32
CA VAL A 216 16.73 15.60 -6.08
C VAL A 216 18.21 15.73 -6.42
N GLU A 217 19.08 15.57 -5.44
CA GLU A 217 20.53 15.63 -5.68
C GLU A 217 21.00 14.50 -6.58
N ARG A 218 20.45 13.29 -6.41
CA ARG A 218 20.79 12.17 -7.28
C ARG A 218 20.31 12.38 -8.71
N ALA A 219 19.08 12.84 -8.90
CA ALA A 219 18.54 13.15 -10.22
C ALA A 219 19.37 14.21 -10.95
N LYS A 220 19.79 15.31 -10.29
CA LYS A 220 20.65 16.32 -10.91
C LYS A 220 21.94 15.71 -11.48
N ASN A 221 22.56 14.80 -10.74
CA ASN A 221 23.79 14.14 -11.17
C ASN A 221 23.58 13.24 -12.40
N VAL A 222 22.53 12.41 -12.38
CA VAL A 222 22.22 11.50 -13.50
C VAL A 222 21.77 12.27 -14.73
N VAL A 223 20.88 13.26 -14.57
CA VAL A 223 20.43 14.16 -15.64
C VAL A 223 21.61 14.88 -16.30
N LYS A 224 22.58 15.35 -15.51
CA LYS A 224 23.81 15.95 -16.04
C LYS A 224 24.57 14.97 -16.94
N ILE A 225 24.73 13.72 -16.52
CA ILE A 225 25.39 12.68 -17.33
C ILE A 225 24.61 12.43 -18.63
N LEU A 226 23.29 12.23 -18.53
CA LEU A 226 22.42 11.96 -19.68
C LEU A 226 22.48 13.10 -20.72
N LYS A 227 22.51 14.36 -20.27
CA LYS A 227 22.58 15.53 -21.16
C LYS A 227 23.98 15.74 -21.73
N GLU A 228 24.99 15.76 -20.87
CA GLU A 228 26.33 16.23 -21.25
C GLU A 228 27.15 15.13 -21.93
N LYS A 229 27.04 13.88 -21.47
CA LYS A 229 27.82 12.76 -21.99
C LYS A 229 27.04 11.94 -23.01
N GLU A 230 25.85 11.46 -22.64
CA GLU A 230 25.07 10.55 -23.49
C GLU A 230 24.34 11.26 -24.63
N LYS A 231 24.14 12.58 -24.49
CA LYS A 231 23.39 13.42 -25.43
C LYS A 231 21.95 12.91 -25.63
N ALA A 232 21.28 12.55 -24.54
CA ALA A 232 19.88 12.12 -24.57
C ALA A 232 18.97 13.24 -25.10
N ASP A 233 18.03 12.87 -25.97
CA ASP A 233 16.98 13.75 -26.49
C ASP A 233 15.82 13.89 -25.51
N ILE A 234 15.49 12.81 -24.80
CA ILE A 234 14.43 12.71 -23.79
C ILE A 234 15.05 12.16 -22.51
N ILE A 235 14.71 12.76 -21.38
CA ILE A 235 15.05 12.22 -20.05
C ILE A 235 13.78 11.77 -19.35
N LEU A 236 13.69 10.45 -19.13
CA LEU A 236 12.61 9.76 -18.47
C LEU A 236 13.05 9.29 -17.08
N CYS A 237 12.32 9.71 -16.05
CA CYS A 237 12.48 9.20 -14.70
C CYS A 237 11.37 8.17 -14.41
N LEU A 238 11.76 6.95 -14.06
CA LEU A 238 10.86 5.97 -13.43
C LEU A 238 10.97 6.21 -11.92
N SER A 239 10.00 6.92 -11.36
CA SER A 239 10.05 7.36 -9.97
C SER A 239 9.08 6.56 -9.13
N HIS A 240 9.63 5.84 -8.15
CA HIS A 240 8.88 5.19 -7.10
C HIS A 240 8.92 6.07 -5.83
N SER A 241 8.50 7.34 -5.98
CA SER A 241 8.50 8.34 -4.91
C SER A 241 7.10 8.83 -4.55
N GLY A 242 6.23 8.99 -5.55
CA GLY A 242 4.80 9.20 -5.37
C GLY A 242 4.33 10.66 -5.36
N LEU A 243 3.00 10.78 -5.39
CA LEU A 243 2.26 12.04 -5.37
C LEU A 243 1.51 12.21 -4.04
N SER A 244 1.12 13.45 -3.76
CA SER A 244 0.32 13.80 -2.59
C SER A 244 -0.59 14.97 -2.93
N ASP A 245 -1.81 14.97 -2.39
CA ASP A 245 -2.74 16.10 -2.47
C ASP A 245 -2.13 17.40 -1.93
N LYS A 246 -1.21 17.28 -0.96
CA LYS A 246 -0.42 18.40 -0.48
C LYS A 246 0.84 18.52 -1.32
N LYS A 247 0.89 19.53 -2.19
CA LYS A 247 2.03 19.82 -3.07
C LYS A 247 3.39 19.97 -2.38
N SER A 248 3.43 20.28 -1.08
CA SER A 248 4.65 20.34 -0.28
C SER A 248 5.19 18.97 0.15
N GLU A 249 4.37 17.93 0.04
CA GLU A 249 4.66 16.54 0.38
C GLU A 249 4.71 15.66 -0.89
N SER A 250 4.32 16.18 -2.07
CA SER A 250 4.38 15.44 -3.34
C SER A 250 5.81 15.40 -3.90
N GLU A 251 6.52 14.30 -3.65
CA GLU A 251 7.94 14.13 -4.00
C GLU A 251 8.18 14.30 -5.51
N ASP A 252 7.33 13.74 -6.38
CA ASP A 252 7.53 13.85 -7.83
C ASP A 252 7.25 15.25 -8.40
N GLU A 253 6.28 15.99 -7.86
CA GLU A 253 6.10 17.40 -8.19
C GLU A 253 7.29 18.25 -7.72
N ILE A 254 7.86 17.94 -6.56
CA ILE A 254 9.05 18.62 -6.03
C ILE A 254 10.26 18.33 -6.91
N LEU A 255 10.46 17.07 -7.30
CA LEU A 255 11.53 16.64 -8.20
C LEU A 255 11.45 17.40 -9.54
N ALA A 256 10.28 17.42 -10.18
CA ALA A 256 10.07 18.14 -11.43
C ALA A 256 10.37 19.64 -11.32
N LYS A 257 10.03 20.29 -10.19
CA LYS A 257 10.35 21.71 -9.94
C LYS A 257 11.86 21.94 -9.75
N LYS A 258 12.56 21.02 -9.09
CA LYS A 258 13.97 21.17 -8.72
C LYS A 258 14.94 20.69 -9.80
N VAL A 259 14.48 19.83 -10.70
CA VAL A 259 15.26 19.24 -11.80
C VAL A 259 14.50 19.42 -13.12
N PRO A 260 14.33 20.67 -13.60
CA PRO A 260 13.46 21.01 -14.72
C PRO A 260 13.93 20.46 -16.07
N ASP A 261 15.08 19.78 -16.10
CA ASP A 261 15.64 19.14 -17.28
C ASP A 261 15.01 17.78 -17.58
N ILE A 262 14.35 17.14 -16.60
CA ILE A 262 13.57 15.92 -16.79
C ILE A 262 12.36 16.23 -17.69
N ASP A 263 12.13 15.44 -18.72
CA ASP A 263 11.01 15.63 -19.64
C ASP A 263 9.76 14.89 -19.19
N LEU A 264 9.93 13.68 -18.66
CA LEU A 264 8.82 12.82 -18.22
C LEU A 264 9.17 12.09 -16.92
N ILE A 265 8.20 12.05 -16.00
CA ILE A 265 8.22 11.24 -14.78
C ILE A 265 7.04 10.27 -14.86
N ILE A 266 7.32 8.98 -14.77
CA ILE A 266 6.30 7.97 -14.43
C ILE A 266 6.34 7.78 -12.93
N SER A 267 5.25 8.15 -12.25
CA SER A 267 5.13 8.20 -10.79
C SER A 267 4.39 6.95 -10.29
N GLY A 268 5.08 6.14 -9.46
CA GLY A 268 4.51 5.00 -8.72
C GLY A 268 4.33 5.30 -7.24
N HIS A 269 4.32 4.26 -6.39
CA HIS A 269 4.23 4.26 -4.92
C HIS A 269 2.89 4.68 -4.34
N SER A 270 2.38 5.84 -4.77
CA SER A 270 1.20 6.48 -4.19
C SER A 270 -0.14 5.92 -4.69
N HIS A 271 -0.11 4.95 -5.61
CA HIS A 271 -1.30 4.36 -6.29
C HIS A 271 -2.17 5.40 -7.00
N THR A 272 -1.61 6.59 -7.29
CA THR A 272 -2.39 7.70 -7.83
C THR A 272 -2.87 7.39 -9.24
N LYS A 273 -4.18 7.37 -9.45
CA LYS A 273 -4.74 7.34 -10.81
C LYS A 273 -4.90 8.76 -11.35
N LEU A 274 -4.12 9.13 -12.36
CA LEU A 274 -4.25 10.45 -13.00
C LEU A 274 -5.09 10.34 -14.28
N GLU A 275 -6.32 10.88 -14.29
CA GLU A 275 -7.12 10.97 -15.53
C GLU A 275 -6.51 11.97 -16.54
N LYS A 276 -5.67 12.88 -16.06
CA LYS A 276 -4.86 13.82 -16.86
C LYS A 276 -3.48 13.94 -16.22
N PRO A 277 -2.41 14.07 -17.02
CA PRO A 277 -1.08 14.20 -16.45
C PRO A 277 -0.91 15.55 -15.77
N ILE A 278 -0.04 15.61 -14.77
CA ILE A 278 0.35 16.86 -14.12
C ILE A 278 1.50 17.47 -14.93
N ILE A 279 1.41 18.77 -15.23
CA ILE A 279 2.47 19.50 -15.95
C ILE A 279 3.16 20.46 -15.00
N VAL A 280 4.46 20.28 -14.80
CA VAL A 280 5.32 21.11 -13.96
C VAL A 280 6.43 21.70 -14.82
N GLY A 281 6.31 22.98 -15.20
CA GLY A 281 7.23 23.56 -16.18
C GLY A 281 7.10 22.85 -17.53
N LYS A 282 8.18 22.19 -17.99
CA LYS A 282 8.13 21.31 -19.17
C LYS A 282 7.90 19.84 -18.85
N THR A 283 8.06 19.45 -17.58
CA THR A 283 8.03 18.06 -17.15
C THR A 283 6.58 17.57 -17.11
N ILE A 284 6.34 16.44 -17.78
CA ILE A 284 5.08 15.71 -17.71
C ILE A 284 5.21 14.70 -16.57
N ILE A 285 4.21 14.62 -15.70
CA ILE A 285 4.12 13.60 -14.66
C ILE A 285 2.88 12.75 -14.94
N ALA A 286 3.06 11.44 -15.01
CA ALA A 286 2.03 10.47 -15.35
C ALA A 286 1.99 9.32 -14.34
N SER A 287 0.78 8.80 -14.11
CA SER A 287 0.51 7.71 -13.18
C SER A 287 -0.80 7.03 -13.59
N CYS A 288 -0.88 5.70 -13.52
CA CYS A 288 -1.98 4.88 -14.04
C CYS A 288 -2.76 4.12 -12.97
N GLY A 289 -2.55 4.41 -11.68
CA GLY A 289 -3.18 3.70 -10.58
C GLY A 289 -2.37 2.47 -10.14
N GLU A 290 -3.03 1.37 -9.81
CA GLU A 290 -2.40 0.20 -9.18
C GLU A 290 -3.00 -1.11 -9.75
N TYR A 291 -2.43 -2.24 -9.33
CA TYR A 291 -2.97 -3.60 -9.50
C TYR A 291 -3.27 -4.00 -10.95
N CYS A 292 -2.52 -3.44 -11.91
CA CYS A 292 -2.73 -3.73 -13.33
C CYS A 292 -4.13 -3.28 -13.83
N GLU A 293 -4.86 -2.43 -13.11
CA GLU A 293 -6.21 -2.00 -13.53
C GLU A 293 -6.19 -1.14 -14.79
N ASN A 294 -5.06 -0.50 -15.10
CA ASN A 294 -4.91 0.34 -16.29
C ASN A 294 -3.51 0.18 -16.91
N LEU A 295 -3.46 0.28 -18.23
CA LEU A 295 -2.24 0.59 -18.98
C LEU A 295 -2.18 2.08 -19.26
N GLY A 296 -1.12 2.75 -18.80
CA GLY A 296 -0.85 4.12 -19.14
C GLY A 296 -0.29 4.26 -20.56
N VAL A 297 -0.80 5.23 -21.34
CA VAL A 297 -0.30 5.53 -22.69
C VAL A 297 -0.04 7.02 -22.83
N ILE A 298 1.22 7.37 -23.09
CA ILE A 298 1.66 8.73 -23.41
C ILE A 298 2.18 8.75 -24.85
N ARG A 299 1.77 9.77 -25.62
CA ARG A 299 2.40 10.10 -26.89
C ARG A 299 2.97 11.50 -26.82
N ILE A 300 4.27 11.61 -27.10
CA ILE A 300 4.97 12.89 -27.17
C ILE A 300 5.59 13.07 -28.55
N SER A 301 5.73 14.32 -28.95
CA SER A 301 6.38 14.68 -30.21
C SER A 301 7.31 15.86 -30.00
N LYS A 302 8.32 16.00 -30.87
CA LYS A 302 9.23 17.12 -30.86
C LYS A 302 8.65 18.32 -31.62
N GLU A 303 8.52 19.46 -30.96
CA GLU A 303 8.32 20.77 -31.60
C GLU A 303 9.48 21.70 -31.23
N GLY A 304 10.30 22.05 -32.22
CA GLY A 304 11.54 22.78 -31.98
C GLY A 304 12.48 22.00 -31.05
N ASN A 305 12.84 22.61 -29.91
CA ASN A 305 13.70 22.00 -28.89
C ASN A 305 12.92 21.42 -27.70
N LYS A 306 11.59 21.25 -27.82
CA LYS A 306 10.74 20.77 -26.73
C LYS A 306 9.98 19.51 -27.14
N TRP A 307 9.83 18.61 -26.19
CA TRP A 307 8.88 17.50 -26.28
C TRP A 307 7.55 17.95 -25.70
N ILE A 308 6.48 17.69 -26.42
CA ILE A 308 5.13 18.09 -26.01
C ILE A 308 4.20 16.89 -26.04
N LEU A 309 3.31 16.87 -25.05
CA LEU A 309 2.24 15.92 -24.94
C LEU A 309 1.24 16.06 -26.10
N ARG A 310 1.03 14.98 -26.82
CA ARG A 310 0.02 14.86 -27.88
C ARG A 310 -1.20 14.11 -27.43
N ASP A 311 -0.97 13.04 -26.68
CA ASP A 311 -2.03 12.16 -26.21
C ASP A 311 -1.65 11.60 -24.83
N TYR A 312 -2.65 11.47 -23.98
CA TYR A 312 -2.56 10.81 -22.69
C TYR A 312 -3.86 10.07 -22.44
N LYS A 313 -3.79 8.77 -22.22
CA LYS A 313 -4.95 7.96 -21.87
C LYS A 313 -4.55 6.86 -20.89
N LEU A 314 -5.52 6.50 -20.06
CA LEU A 314 -5.49 5.28 -19.26
C LEU A 314 -6.40 4.27 -19.94
N ARG A 315 -5.80 3.18 -20.43
CA ARG A 315 -6.55 2.08 -21.02
C ARG A 315 -6.89 1.10 -19.90
N GLN A 316 -8.17 1.06 -19.55
CA GLN A 316 -8.67 0.14 -18.53
C GLN A 316 -8.42 -1.31 -18.94
N ILE A 317 -7.98 -2.11 -17.97
CA ILE A 317 -7.77 -3.55 -18.10
C ILE A 317 -8.89 -4.26 -17.35
N ASP A 318 -9.86 -4.78 -18.08
CA ASP A 318 -11.03 -5.45 -17.54
C ASP A 318 -11.48 -6.60 -18.45
N GLU A 319 -12.56 -7.26 -18.06
CA GLU A 319 -13.22 -8.35 -18.78
C GLU A 319 -13.60 -8.06 -20.24
N THR A 320 -13.57 -6.81 -20.71
CA THR A 320 -13.80 -6.48 -22.13
C THR A 320 -12.62 -6.84 -23.03
N LEU A 321 -11.43 -7.05 -22.46
CA LEU A 321 -10.23 -7.48 -23.17
C LEU A 321 -10.09 -9.00 -23.14
N SER A 322 -9.76 -9.58 -24.30
CA SER A 322 -9.35 -10.99 -24.36
C SER A 322 -8.00 -11.20 -23.66
N GLU A 323 -7.82 -12.37 -23.05
CA GLU A 323 -6.54 -12.76 -22.47
C GLU A 323 -5.56 -13.27 -23.54
N ASP A 324 -4.32 -12.79 -23.50
CA ASP A 324 -3.23 -13.32 -24.33
C ASP A 324 -2.93 -14.77 -23.94
N LYS A 325 -2.99 -15.68 -24.91
CA LYS A 325 -2.89 -17.13 -24.66
C LYS A 325 -1.50 -17.56 -24.17
N HIS A 326 -0.43 -16.90 -24.63
CA HIS A 326 0.93 -17.22 -24.22
C HIS A 326 1.14 -16.80 -22.77
N ILE A 327 0.85 -15.54 -22.45
CA ILE A 327 0.99 -15.03 -21.09
C ILE A 327 0.08 -15.76 -20.11
N SER A 328 -1.15 -16.10 -20.51
CA SER A 328 -2.05 -16.93 -19.68
C SER A 328 -1.44 -18.30 -19.36
N LYS A 329 -0.77 -18.93 -20.34
CA LYS A 329 -0.10 -20.21 -20.12
C LYS A 329 1.07 -20.07 -19.14
N VAL A 330 1.91 -19.06 -19.32
CA VAL A 330 3.05 -18.78 -18.42
C VAL A 330 2.57 -18.53 -16.99
N ILE A 331 1.51 -17.75 -16.80
CA ILE A 331 0.94 -17.49 -15.47
C ILE A 331 0.44 -18.79 -14.83
N ASN A 332 -0.24 -19.66 -15.60
CA ASN A 332 -0.70 -20.96 -15.09
C ASN A 332 0.46 -21.89 -14.70
N GLU A 333 1.58 -21.87 -15.44
CA GLU A 333 2.78 -22.62 -15.07
C GLU A 333 3.34 -22.14 -13.72
N TYR A 334 3.37 -20.83 -13.47
CA TYR A 334 3.76 -20.29 -12.16
C TYR A 334 2.75 -20.60 -11.06
N LYS A 335 1.46 -20.66 -11.39
CA LYS A 335 0.42 -21.06 -10.44
C LYS A 335 0.63 -22.49 -9.96
N ASP A 336 1.03 -23.40 -10.86
CA ASP A 336 1.40 -24.77 -10.50
C ASP A 336 2.67 -24.81 -9.62
N ILE A 337 3.63 -23.92 -9.86
CA ILE A 337 4.83 -23.80 -9.01
C ILE A 337 4.46 -23.30 -7.61
N VAL A 338 3.61 -22.28 -7.49
CA VAL A 338 3.06 -21.80 -6.21
C VAL A 338 2.34 -22.93 -5.48
N GLN A 339 1.50 -23.68 -6.19
CA GLN A 339 0.79 -24.83 -5.63
C GLN A 339 1.79 -25.81 -4.98
N LYS A 340 2.79 -26.24 -5.75
CA LYS A 340 3.76 -27.25 -5.34
C LYS A 340 4.73 -26.78 -4.25
N LYS A 341 5.27 -25.56 -4.38
CA LYS A 341 6.33 -25.05 -3.50
C LYS A 341 5.79 -24.43 -2.21
N TYR A 342 4.55 -23.93 -2.23
CA TYR A 342 3.98 -23.18 -1.11
C TYR A 342 2.71 -23.85 -0.55
N LEU A 343 1.64 -23.94 -1.35
CA LEU A 343 0.31 -24.32 -0.82
C LEU A 343 0.19 -25.79 -0.40
N ASP A 344 0.92 -26.70 -1.04
CA ASP A 344 0.97 -28.12 -0.66
C ASP A 344 1.47 -28.29 0.79
N ASN A 345 2.33 -27.39 1.29
CA ASN A 345 2.79 -27.42 2.69
C ASN A 345 1.67 -27.11 3.70
N PHE A 346 0.59 -26.48 3.23
CA PHE A 346 -0.58 -26.11 4.03
C PHE A 346 -1.80 -26.98 3.72
N ASN A 347 -1.67 -28.00 2.86
CA ASN A 347 -2.77 -28.82 2.35
C ASN A 347 -3.92 -27.99 1.77
N MET A 348 -3.59 -26.93 1.04
CA MET A 348 -4.55 -26.03 0.38
C MET A 348 -4.36 -26.08 -1.13
N LYS A 349 -5.44 -25.82 -1.89
CA LYS A 349 -5.33 -25.62 -3.35
C LYS A 349 -5.57 -24.16 -3.71
N PHE A 350 -4.86 -23.68 -4.72
CA PHE A 350 -4.91 -22.27 -5.15
C PHE A 350 -6.35 -21.75 -5.33
N ASP A 351 -7.18 -22.49 -6.07
CA ASP A 351 -8.59 -22.14 -6.34
C ASP A 351 -9.59 -22.83 -5.40
N GLU A 352 -9.13 -23.40 -4.27
CA GLU A 352 -10.06 -24.00 -3.31
C GLU A 352 -11.00 -22.94 -2.76
N VAL A 353 -12.30 -23.13 -2.96
CA VAL A 353 -13.35 -22.32 -2.33
C VAL A 353 -13.39 -22.65 -0.85
N LEU A 354 -13.07 -21.66 -0.02
CA LEU A 354 -13.06 -21.77 1.44
C LEU A 354 -14.43 -21.50 2.03
N ALA A 355 -15.11 -20.46 1.51
CA ALA A 355 -16.44 -20.05 1.92
C ALA A 355 -17.14 -19.28 0.79
N SER A 356 -18.42 -19.00 0.95
CA SER A 356 -19.19 -18.09 0.09
C SER A 356 -19.79 -16.97 0.93
N SER A 357 -19.77 -15.75 0.39
CA SER A 357 -20.39 -14.56 0.99
C SER A 357 -21.68 -14.19 0.27
N SER A 358 -22.71 -13.81 1.03
CA SER A 358 -23.98 -13.32 0.48
C SER A 358 -24.05 -11.79 0.36
N PHE A 359 -22.97 -11.09 0.75
CA PHE A 359 -22.83 -9.64 0.74
C PHE A 359 -21.40 -9.24 0.38
N ASP A 360 -21.24 -8.00 -0.06
CA ASP A 360 -19.93 -7.42 -0.32
C ASP A 360 -19.34 -6.84 0.97
N PHE A 361 -18.04 -7.04 1.17
CA PHE A 361 -17.28 -6.18 2.07
C PHE A 361 -16.93 -4.88 1.34
N ILE A 362 -16.55 -3.85 2.09
CA ILE A 362 -16.16 -2.57 1.48
C ILE A 362 -14.92 -2.75 0.59
N PRO A 363 -14.74 -1.95 -0.48
CA PRO A 363 -13.54 -2.01 -1.30
C PRO A 363 -12.27 -1.84 -0.45
N THR A 364 -11.19 -2.53 -0.81
CA THR A 364 -9.89 -2.45 -0.12
C THR A 364 -9.41 -1.02 0.02
N SER A 365 -9.57 -0.22 -1.04
CA SER A 365 -9.17 1.19 -1.04
C SER A 365 -9.94 2.05 -0.04
N ASP A 366 -11.09 1.61 0.47
CA ASP A 366 -11.88 2.34 1.46
C ASP A 366 -11.61 1.88 2.91
N ILE A 367 -10.93 0.75 3.10
CA ILE A 367 -10.51 0.28 4.42
C ILE A 367 -9.56 1.31 5.03
N GLY A 368 -9.79 1.65 6.30
CA GLY A 368 -8.95 2.62 7.00
C GLY A 368 -9.25 4.10 6.70
N LYS A 369 -9.87 4.44 5.56
CA LYS A 369 -10.17 5.85 5.18
C LYS A 369 -11.11 6.52 6.17
N LYS A 370 -12.19 5.82 6.53
CA LYS A 370 -13.11 6.27 7.56
C LYS A 370 -12.66 5.71 8.89
N HIS A 371 -12.63 6.55 9.92
CA HIS A 371 -12.42 6.09 11.28
C HIS A 371 -13.71 5.44 11.79
N SER A 372 -13.86 4.13 11.57
CA SER A 372 -15.03 3.33 11.89
C SER A 372 -14.67 1.88 12.22
N GLU A 373 -15.63 1.15 12.79
CA GLU A 373 -15.56 -0.30 12.82
C GLU A 373 -15.74 -0.86 11.41
N GLU A 374 -14.87 -1.78 10.99
CA GLU A 374 -14.98 -2.45 9.69
C GLU A 374 -15.20 -3.96 9.85
N PRO A 375 -16.25 -4.54 9.24
CA PRO A 375 -16.57 -5.96 9.42
C PRO A 375 -15.47 -6.93 8.97
N LEU A 376 -14.69 -6.59 7.93
CA LEU A 376 -13.57 -7.44 7.49
C LEU A 376 -12.47 -7.51 8.56
N GLY A 377 -12.11 -6.37 9.17
CA GLY A 377 -11.17 -6.35 10.28
C GLY A 377 -11.66 -7.14 11.51
N ASN A 378 -12.97 -7.15 11.75
CA ASN A 378 -13.58 -7.99 12.77
C ASN A 378 -13.46 -9.48 12.45
N LEU A 379 -13.69 -9.88 11.19
CA LEU A 379 -13.53 -11.26 10.73
C LEU A 379 -12.09 -11.73 10.89
N ILE A 380 -11.11 -10.92 10.47
CA ILE A 380 -9.68 -11.26 10.57
C ILE A 380 -9.26 -11.37 12.05
N SER A 381 -9.66 -10.42 12.90
CA SER A 381 -9.33 -10.49 14.33
C SER A 381 -10.01 -11.68 15.05
N ASP A 382 -11.20 -12.09 14.64
CA ASP A 382 -11.83 -13.32 15.13
C ASP A 382 -11.10 -14.57 14.64
N ALA A 383 -10.62 -14.56 13.39
CA ALA A 383 -9.83 -15.64 12.81
C ALA A 383 -8.54 -15.91 13.60
N TYR A 384 -7.89 -14.88 14.14
CA TYR A 384 -6.70 -15.05 14.98
C TYR A 384 -7.03 -15.85 16.24
N ILE A 385 -8.10 -15.48 16.93
CA ILE A 385 -8.53 -16.17 18.16
C ILE A 385 -8.90 -17.62 17.84
N TYR A 386 -9.62 -17.84 16.75
CA TYR A 386 -9.98 -19.19 16.28
C TYR A 386 -8.73 -20.04 16.01
N ALA A 387 -7.79 -19.52 15.24
CA ALA A 387 -6.60 -20.26 14.83
C ALA A 387 -5.69 -20.58 16.02
N VAL A 388 -5.50 -19.63 16.96
CA VAL A 388 -4.75 -19.89 18.20
C VAL A 388 -5.44 -20.96 19.03
N LYS A 389 -6.77 -20.92 19.16
CA LYS A 389 -7.54 -21.95 19.88
C LYS A 389 -7.36 -23.33 19.25
N LYS A 390 -7.36 -23.40 17.93
CA LYS A 390 -7.16 -24.65 17.20
C LYS A 390 -5.72 -25.18 17.36
N ALA A 391 -4.72 -24.31 17.21
CA ALA A 391 -3.30 -24.67 17.31
C ALA A 391 -2.89 -25.15 18.71
N GLU A 392 -3.45 -24.55 19.77
CA GLU A 392 -3.15 -24.93 21.15
C GLU A 392 -3.97 -26.13 21.65
N GLY A 393 -5.13 -26.41 21.04
CA GLY A 393 -5.94 -27.59 21.37
C GLY A 393 -6.31 -27.67 22.85
N SER A 394 -5.89 -28.74 23.52
CA SER A 394 -6.14 -28.95 24.95
C SER A 394 -5.39 -27.97 25.86
N ASP A 395 -4.30 -27.39 25.37
CA ASP A 395 -3.47 -26.44 26.11
C ASP A 395 -3.93 -24.98 25.91
N TYR A 396 -5.08 -24.79 25.26
CA TYR A 396 -5.58 -23.46 24.92
C TYR A 396 -5.81 -22.58 26.15
N GLU A 397 -5.17 -21.41 26.14
CA GLU A 397 -5.43 -20.34 27.09
C GLU A 397 -6.27 -19.23 26.43
N PRO A 398 -7.40 -18.83 27.03
CA PRO A 398 -8.28 -17.83 26.43
C PRO A 398 -7.55 -16.54 26.02
N VAL A 399 -7.66 -16.20 24.74
CA VAL A 399 -7.20 -14.92 24.21
C VAL A 399 -8.23 -13.86 24.60
N THR A 400 -7.78 -12.77 25.24
CA THR A 400 -8.67 -11.67 25.63
C THR A 400 -8.96 -10.76 24.45
N ALA A 401 -7.96 -10.47 23.63
CA ALA A 401 -8.13 -9.60 22.48
C ALA A 401 -7.24 -10.00 21.31
N ALA A 402 -7.70 -9.71 20.10
CA ALA A 402 -6.88 -9.76 18.89
C ALA A 402 -6.86 -8.38 18.23
N LEU A 403 -5.71 -7.97 17.69
CA LEU A 403 -5.51 -6.64 17.09
C LEU A 403 -5.07 -6.77 15.64
N VAL A 404 -5.75 -6.05 14.74
CA VAL A 404 -5.49 -6.02 13.30
C VAL A 404 -5.46 -4.57 12.82
N PRO A 405 -4.30 -4.01 12.44
CA PRO A 405 -4.24 -2.67 11.85
C PRO A 405 -4.70 -2.69 10.38
N SER A 406 -5.39 -1.63 9.96
CA SER A 406 -5.88 -1.46 8.58
C SER A 406 -4.76 -1.58 7.55
N GLY A 407 -3.55 -1.08 7.84
CA GLY A 407 -2.41 -1.15 6.93
C GLY A 407 -1.95 -2.56 6.57
N THR A 408 -2.33 -3.57 7.35
CA THR A 408 -2.00 -4.98 7.09
C THR A 408 -3.05 -5.72 6.26
N ILE A 409 -4.22 -5.12 6.03
CA ILE A 409 -5.28 -5.69 5.20
C ILE A 409 -5.06 -5.24 3.75
N ARG A 410 -4.76 -6.18 2.85
CA ARG A 410 -4.31 -5.89 1.47
C ARG A 410 -5.32 -6.22 0.39
N ASN A 411 -6.40 -6.91 0.74
CA ASN A 411 -7.51 -7.17 -0.16
C ASN A 411 -8.84 -7.21 0.63
N SER A 412 -9.95 -7.26 -0.09
CA SER A 412 -11.30 -7.40 0.44
C SER A 412 -12.05 -8.53 -0.26
N PHE A 413 -13.19 -8.91 0.32
CA PHE A 413 -14.04 -9.96 -0.22
C PHE A 413 -15.28 -9.38 -0.89
N VAL A 414 -15.58 -9.86 -2.09
CA VAL A 414 -16.83 -9.57 -2.78
C VAL A 414 -17.87 -10.65 -2.50
N LYS A 415 -19.14 -10.37 -2.77
CA LYS A 415 -20.19 -11.39 -2.74
C LYS A 415 -19.86 -12.54 -3.70
N GLY A 416 -20.05 -13.77 -3.25
CA GLY A 416 -19.73 -14.99 -4.00
C GLY A 416 -18.67 -15.82 -3.30
N ASP A 417 -18.03 -16.69 -4.07
CA ASP A 417 -17.03 -17.63 -3.55
C ASP A 417 -15.73 -16.91 -3.18
N ILE A 418 -15.21 -17.27 -2.01
CA ILE A 418 -13.94 -16.79 -1.45
C ILE A 418 -12.96 -17.95 -1.45
N THR A 419 -11.85 -17.77 -2.14
CA THR A 419 -10.84 -18.80 -2.38
C THR A 419 -9.66 -18.70 -1.41
N VAL A 420 -8.79 -19.72 -1.42
CA VAL A 420 -7.46 -19.67 -0.77
C VAL A 420 -6.67 -18.46 -1.23
N SER A 421 -6.68 -18.16 -2.54
CA SER A 421 -6.00 -16.97 -3.04
C SER A 421 -6.57 -15.69 -2.46
N ASP A 422 -7.89 -15.57 -2.31
CA ASP A 422 -8.49 -14.36 -1.72
C ASP A 422 -8.10 -14.18 -0.24
N ALA A 423 -8.10 -15.27 0.54
CA ALA A 423 -7.66 -15.26 1.93
C ALA A 423 -6.18 -14.87 2.06
N PHE A 424 -5.32 -15.41 1.19
CA PHE A 424 -3.92 -15.03 1.13
C PHE A 424 -3.74 -13.56 0.77
N ASN A 425 -4.36 -13.11 -0.32
CA ASN A 425 -4.25 -11.73 -0.81
C ASN A 425 -4.76 -10.72 0.23
N THR A 426 -5.72 -11.09 1.08
CA THR A 426 -6.23 -10.25 2.17
C THR A 426 -5.17 -9.98 3.23
N CYS A 427 -4.31 -10.97 3.52
CA CYS A 427 -3.29 -10.92 4.57
C CYS A 427 -1.92 -11.35 4.02
N SER A 428 -1.49 -10.76 2.91
CA SER A 428 -0.34 -11.23 2.15
C SER A 428 1.00 -10.79 2.73
N LEU A 429 1.04 -9.88 3.69
CA LEU A 429 2.30 -9.26 4.10
C LEU A 429 3.20 -10.16 4.97
N GLY A 430 4.50 -9.94 4.80
CA GLY A 430 5.52 -10.32 5.76
C GLY A 430 6.02 -11.75 5.72
N ILE A 431 7.04 -12.00 6.53
CA ILE A 431 7.66 -13.30 6.80
C ILE A 431 8.00 -13.41 8.28
N GLY A 432 8.12 -14.63 8.79
CA GLY A 432 8.76 -14.92 10.07
C GLY A 432 10.20 -15.39 9.90
N PRO A 433 10.85 -15.83 10.99
CA PRO A 433 12.16 -16.49 10.96
C PRO A 433 12.27 -17.67 9.99
N ASP A 434 11.16 -18.37 9.74
CA ASP A 434 11.09 -19.47 8.77
C ASP A 434 11.22 -19.03 7.29
N LYS A 435 11.22 -17.72 7.02
CA LYS A 435 11.25 -17.11 5.67
C LYS A 435 10.07 -17.49 4.77
N ILE A 436 9.00 -18.05 5.33
CA ILE A 436 7.78 -18.40 4.60
C ILE A 436 6.82 -17.21 4.65
N SER A 437 6.26 -16.82 3.50
CA SER A 437 5.31 -15.70 3.36
C SER A 437 4.12 -15.79 4.31
N GLY A 438 3.64 -14.63 4.73
CA GLY A 438 2.63 -14.45 5.77
C GLY A 438 3.28 -14.13 7.11
N TYR A 439 2.88 -13.03 7.74
CA TYR A 439 3.30 -12.77 9.12
C TYR A 439 2.82 -13.90 10.04
N PRO A 440 3.69 -14.38 10.94
CA PRO A 440 3.25 -15.28 12.00
C PRO A 440 2.45 -14.51 13.06
N LEU A 441 1.48 -15.19 13.67
CA LEU A 441 0.79 -14.71 14.85
C LEU A 441 1.70 -14.84 16.08
N ILE A 442 1.68 -13.82 16.93
CA ILE A 442 2.36 -13.81 18.21
C ILE A 442 1.37 -13.70 19.37
N SER A 443 1.77 -14.19 20.54
CA SER A 443 1.01 -14.03 21.78
C SER A 443 1.80 -13.16 22.76
N VAL A 444 1.25 -12.00 23.11
CA VAL A 444 1.80 -11.11 24.14
C VAL A 444 0.77 -10.83 25.22
N TYR A 445 1.19 -10.18 26.31
CA TYR A 445 0.32 -9.80 27.41
C TYR A 445 0.39 -8.29 27.63
N LEU A 446 -0.78 -7.66 27.76
CA LEU A 446 -0.91 -6.24 28.08
C LEU A 446 -1.58 -6.10 29.44
N THR A 447 -1.15 -5.13 30.24
CA THR A 447 -1.94 -4.72 31.42
C THR A 447 -3.27 -4.12 30.95
N GLY A 448 -4.32 -4.15 31.76
CA GLY A 448 -5.59 -3.52 31.39
C GLY A 448 -5.45 -2.03 31.07
N LYS A 449 -4.49 -1.34 31.72
CA LYS A 449 -4.14 0.04 31.40
C LYS A 449 -3.59 0.16 29.97
N GLU A 450 -2.67 -0.72 29.58
CA GLU A 450 -2.10 -0.74 28.22
C GLU A 450 -3.12 -1.15 27.17
N LEU A 451 -4.07 -2.03 27.51
CA LEU A 451 -5.17 -2.40 26.64
C LEU A 451 -6.10 -1.22 26.35
N LYS A 452 -6.41 -0.41 27.38
CA LYS A 452 -7.11 0.87 27.21
C LYS A 452 -6.27 1.87 26.40
N THR A 453 -4.96 1.90 26.59
CA THR A 453 -4.05 2.70 25.77
C THR A 453 -4.11 2.28 24.30
N ALA A 454 -4.22 0.98 23.97
CA ALA A 454 -4.38 0.55 22.57
C ALA A 454 -5.67 1.10 21.94
N CYS A 455 -6.78 1.16 22.69
CA CYS A 455 -8.01 1.83 22.26
C CYS A 455 -7.78 3.34 22.03
N GLU A 456 -6.99 3.97 22.89
CA GLU A 456 -6.66 5.40 22.78
C GLU A 456 -5.73 5.68 21.60
N VAL A 457 -4.79 4.78 21.29
CA VAL A 457 -3.96 4.83 20.09
C VAL A 457 -4.86 4.85 18.87
N ASP A 458 -5.81 3.92 18.75
CA ASP A 458 -6.76 3.95 17.63
C ASP A 458 -7.55 5.26 17.59
N ALA A 459 -8.18 5.66 18.70
CA ALA A 459 -9.02 6.86 18.75
C ALA A 459 -8.26 8.16 18.37
N SER A 460 -7.00 8.25 18.77
CA SER A 460 -6.21 9.49 18.68
C SER A 460 -5.21 9.53 17.51
N ILE A 461 -4.65 8.40 17.10
CA ILE A 461 -3.64 8.33 16.04
C ILE A 461 -4.26 8.10 14.66
N THR A 462 -5.35 7.34 14.54
CA THR A 462 -6.02 7.08 13.25
C THR A 462 -6.26 8.34 12.40
N PRO A 463 -6.73 9.48 12.94
CA PRO A 463 -6.92 10.70 12.14
C PRO A 463 -5.61 11.29 11.56
N LEU A 464 -4.46 10.93 12.13
CA LEU A 464 -3.14 11.39 11.70
C LEU A 464 -2.45 10.34 10.79
N MET A 465 -2.73 9.06 11.01
CA MET A 465 -2.16 7.94 10.28
C MET A 465 -3.25 6.87 10.07
N PRO A 466 -4.03 6.97 8.97
CA PRO A 466 -5.18 6.08 8.72
C PRO A 466 -4.83 4.59 8.66
N SER A 467 -3.61 4.25 8.23
CA SER A 467 -3.06 2.89 8.22
C SER A 467 -2.84 2.29 9.62
N ALA A 468 -2.86 3.12 10.66
CA ALA A 468 -2.75 2.71 12.07
C ALA A 468 -4.08 2.32 12.69
N GLN A 469 -5.20 2.48 11.96
CA GLN A 469 -6.51 2.18 12.49
C GLN A 469 -6.62 0.71 12.90
N LEU A 470 -7.01 0.46 14.14
CA LEU A 470 -7.09 -0.87 14.72
C LEU A 470 -8.52 -1.41 14.64
N TYR A 471 -8.62 -2.64 14.16
CA TYR A 471 -9.78 -3.50 14.28
C TYR A 471 -9.50 -4.56 15.35
N MET A 472 -10.45 -4.77 16.25
CA MET A 472 -10.22 -5.58 17.45
C MET A 472 -11.29 -6.65 17.61
N SER A 473 -10.89 -7.80 18.15
CA SER A 473 -11.80 -8.79 18.73
C SER A 473 -11.62 -8.84 20.25
N GLY A 474 -12.68 -9.24 20.97
CA GLY A 474 -12.68 -9.38 22.43
C GLY A 474 -12.74 -8.06 23.24
N ILE A 475 -12.83 -6.90 22.57
CA ILE A 475 -12.95 -5.58 23.21
C ILE A 475 -14.05 -4.78 22.51
N SER A 476 -14.82 -4.03 23.30
CA SER A 476 -15.64 -2.92 22.81
C SER A 476 -15.23 -1.63 23.52
N TYR A 477 -15.08 -0.53 22.78
CA TYR A 477 -14.80 0.78 23.35
C TYR A 477 -15.63 1.88 22.68
N THR A 478 -15.89 2.91 23.46
CA THR A 478 -16.53 4.15 23.02
C THR A 478 -15.52 5.27 23.04
N PHE A 479 -15.43 6.03 21.96
CA PHE A 479 -14.60 7.23 21.91
C PHE A 479 -15.36 8.41 21.31
N ASN A 480 -14.98 9.61 21.72
CA ASN A 480 -15.52 10.85 21.18
C ASN A 480 -14.42 11.58 20.40
N PRO A 481 -14.54 11.73 19.07
CA PRO A 481 -13.48 12.28 18.23
C PRO A 481 -13.21 13.77 18.50
N LYS A 482 -14.14 14.47 19.15
CA LYS A 482 -14.05 15.90 19.50
C LYS A 482 -13.29 16.15 20.80
N ARG A 483 -12.99 15.10 21.57
CA ARG A 483 -12.18 15.21 22.80
C ARG A 483 -10.70 15.43 22.46
N PHE A 484 -9.97 15.91 23.46
CA PHE A 484 -8.54 16.15 23.33
C PHE A 484 -7.80 14.87 22.93
N ILE A 485 -6.78 15.01 22.09
CA ILE A 485 -5.94 13.88 21.67
C ILE A 485 -5.35 13.20 22.92
N PHE A 486 -5.28 11.88 22.89
CA PHE A 486 -4.89 11.00 24.00
C PHE A 486 -5.87 10.94 25.17
N ASN A 487 -7.09 11.44 25.02
CA ASN A 487 -8.19 11.29 25.98
C ASN A 487 -9.53 11.15 25.28
N LYS A 488 -9.56 10.51 24.11
CA LYS A 488 -10.78 10.36 23.31
C LYS A 488 -11.63 9.19 23.77
N VAL A 489 -11.03 8.14 24.30
CA VAL A 489 -11.75 6.96 24.79
C VAL A 489 -12.47 7.30 26.10
N THR A 490 -13.78 7.08 26.13
CA THR A 490 -14.64 7.35 27.29
C THR A 490 -15.07 6.10 28.04
N ASP A 491 -15.01 4.95 27.37
CA ASP A 491 -15.32 3.64 27.95
C ASP A 491 -14.64 2.53 27.16
N ALA A 492 -14.24 1.46 27.84
CA ALA A 492 -13.66 0.26 27.23
C ALA A 492 -13.95 -0.97 28.10
N VAL A 493 -14.45 -2.03 27.48
CA VAL A 493 -14.89 -3.27 28.12
C VAL A 493 -14.39 -4.48 27.33
N ILE A 494 -14.22 -5.60 28.02
CA ILE A 494 -13.92 -6.91 27.42
C ILE A 494 -15.23 -7.56 27.02
N ILE A 495 -15.26 -8.11 25.81
CA ILE A 495 -16.35 -8.97 25.33
C ILE A 495 -15.92 -10.41 25.54
N LYS A 496 -16.59 -11.13 26.44
CA LYS A 496 -16.35 -12.55 26.67
C LYS A 496 -16.87 -13.39 25.50
N PRO A 497 -16.41 -14.64 25.34
CA PRO A 497 -16.90 -15.55 24.30
C PRO A 497 -18.42 -15.80 24.31
N ASP A 498 -19.08 -15.65 25.47
CA ASP A 498 -20.54 -15.76 25.63
C ASP A 498 -21.29 -14.45 25.33
N GLY A 499 -20.59 -13.39 24.92
CA GLY A 499 -21.13 -12.07 24.62
C GLY A 499 -21.32 -11.17 25.84
N THR A 500 -21.01 -11.63 27.06
CA THR A 500 -21.10 -10.80 28.26
C THR A 500 -19.97 -9.77 28.33
N LEU A 501 -20.24 -8.63 28.98
CA LEU A 501 -19.30 -7.51 29.07
C LEU A 501 -18.63 -7.47 30.45
N ASP A 502 -17.31 -7.41 30.45
CA ASP A 502 -16.48 -7.29 31.65
C ASP A 502 -15.72 -5.97 31.68
N LYS A 503 -15.60 -5.37 32.87
CA LYS A 503 -14.73 -4.21 33.07
C LYS A 503 -13.26 -4.61 32.98
N ILE A 504 -12.45 -3.75 32.36
CA ILE A 504 -11.00 -3.91 32.30
C ILE A 504 -10.37 -3.44 33.62
N ASP A 505 -9.69 -4.37 34.31
CA ASP A 505 -8.85 -4.10 35.49
C ASP A 505 -7.47 -3.63 35.03
N ASP A 506 -7.08 -2.41 35.43
CA ASP A 506 -5.86 -1.75 34.97
C ASP A 506 -4.58 -2.53 35.25
N ASN A 507 -4.54 -3.32 36.33
CA ASN A 507 -3.34 -4.02 36.78
C ASN A 507 -3.27 -5.48 36.33
N LYS A 508 -4.39 -6.04 35.84
CA LYS A 508 -4.45 -7.42 35.36
C LYS A 508 -3.75 -7.54 34.01
N LEU A 509 -3.01 -8.63 33.82
CA LEU A 509 -2.46 -9.01 32.51
C LEU A 509 -3.53 -9.74 31.68
N TYR A 510 -3.68 -9.31 30.44
CA TYR A 510 -4.60 -9.87 29.46
C TYR A 510 -3.80 -10.39 28.27
N ARG A 511 -4.14 -11.59 27.81
CA ARG A 511 -3.51 -12.22 26.65
C ARG A 511 -4.02 -11.56 25.37
N VAL A 512 -3.11 -11.06 24.55
CA VAL A 512 -3.39 -10.36 23.30
C VAL A 512 -2.66 -11.05 22.15
N VAL A 513 -3.36 -11.26 21.04
CA VAL A 513 -2.81 -11.83 19.81
C VAL A 513 -2.77 -10.77 18.72
N ALA A 514 -1.68 -10.74 17.96
CA ALA A 514 -1.52 -9.91 16.78
C ALA A 514 -0.57 -10.62 15.81
N ASN A 515 -0.48 -10.16 14.57
CA ASN A 515 0.63 -10.56 13.71
C ASN A 515 1.96 -9.95 14.23
N LEU A 516 3.09 -10.56 13.86
CA LEU A 516 4.42 -10.20 14.36
C LEU A 516 4.73 -8.71 14.19
N TYR A 517 4.49 -8.15 13.01
CA TYR A 517 4.70 -6.74 12.72
C TYR A 517 3.88 -5.83 13.64
N SER A 518 2.58 -6.10 13.76
CA SER A 518 1.68 -5.32 14.61
C SER A 518 2.09 -5.39 16.07
N GLY A 519 2.51 -6.57 16.54
CA GLY A 519 3.05 -6.77 17.88
C GLY A 519 4.27 -5.90 18.17
N GLN A 520 5.23 -5.85 17.25
CA GLN A 520 6.40 -4.98 17.34
C GLN A 520 5.98 -3.50 17.34
N MET A 521 5.05 -3.13 16.47
CA MET A 521 4.58 -1.75 16.36
C MET A 521 3.90 -1.22 17.63
N LEU A 522 3.30 -2.08 18.46
CA LEU A 522 2.75 -1.67 19.77
C LEU A 522 3.83 -1.03 20.66
N SER A 523 5.05 -1.55 20.67
CA SER A 523 6.14 -0.96 21.48
C SER A 523 6.61 0.41 20.98
N VAL A 524 6.44 0.70 19.70
CA VAL A 524 6.89 1.97 19.07
C VAL A 524 5.94 3.14 19.40
N VAL A 525 4.73 2.86 19.90
CA VAL A 525 3.76 3.87 20.35
C VAL A 525 4.38 4.85 21.34
N GLY A 526 5.24 4.37 22.23
CA GLY A 526 5.98 5.19 23.20
C GLY A 526 6.82 6.27 22.52
N GLU A 527 7.67 5.86 21.59
CA GLU A 527 8.58 6.76 20.88
C GLU A 527 7.82 7.77 20.00
N LYS A 528 6.83 7.29 19.24
CA LYS A 528 6.03 8.12 18.32
C LYS A 528 5.18 9.15 19.06
N SER A 529 4.71 8.82 20.27
CA SER A 529 3.96 9.75 21.12
C SER A 529 4.86 10.61 22.04
N LYS A 530 6.19 10.54 21.89
CA LYS A 530 7.17 11.22 22.78
C LYS A 530 6.96 10.88 24.26
N GLY A 531 6.59 9.63 24.54
CA GLY A 531 6.34 9.10 25.87
C GLY A 531 4.97 9.42 26.47
N ILE A 532 4.07 10.05 25.72
CA ILE A 532 2.73 10.41 26.22
C ILE A 532 1.84 9.17 26.34
N LEU A 533 1.86 8.31 25.34
CA LEU A 533 1.26 6.98 25.38
C LEU A 533 2.36 5.95 25.55
N SER A 534 2.07 4.83 26.22
CA SER A 534 3.03 3.73 26.34
C SER A 534 2.29 2.41 26.36
N ILE A 535 2.73 1.50 25.50
CA ILE A 535 2.30 0.10 25.47
C ILE A 535 3.60 -0.71 25.49
N ILE A 536 3.80 -1.49 26.54
CA ILE A 536 4.97 -2.36 26.67
C ILE A 536 4.43 -3.80 26.65
N PRO A 537 4.46 -4.48 25.48
CA PRO A 537 4.12 -5.90 25.42
C PRO A 537 4.92 -6.71 26.44
N LYS A 538 4.25 -7.63 27.14
CA LYS A 538 4.84 -8.48 28.18
C LYS A 538 4.70 -9.95 27.86
N THR A 539 5.60 -10.74 28.43
CA THR A 539 5.44 -12.19 28.55
C THR A 539 4.32 -12.51 29.54
N LYS A 540 3.87 -13.76 29.57
CA LYS A 540 2.89 -14.26 30.56
C LYS A 540 3.27 -13.96 32.01
N LYS A 541 4.58 -13.89 32.31
CA LYS A 541 5.12 -13.60 33.65
C LYS A 541 5.17 -12.10 33.97
N GLY A 542 4.78 -11.23 33.04
CA GLY A 542 4.78 -9.78 33.21
C GLY A 542 6.09 -9.07 32.85
N ASN A 543 7.12 -9.80 32.38
CA ASN A 543 8.37 -9.19 31.91
C ASN A 543 8.18 -8.58 30.53
N ALA A 544 8.79 -7.43 30.24
CA ALA A 544 8.74 -6.81 28.91
C ALA A 544 9.29 -7.76 27.83
N VAL A 545 8.63 -7.80 26.67
CA VAL A 545 9.07 -8.53 25.49
C VAL A 545 10.12 -7.69 24.78
N THR A 546 11.32 -8.26 24.63
CA THR A 546 12.41 -7.69 23.82
C THR A 546 12.64 -8.48 22.54
N ASP A 547 12.25 -9.76 22.54
CA ASP A 547 12.30 -10.67 21.41
C ASP A 547 10.88 -11.12 21.08
N PHE A 548 10.32 -10.51 20.03
CA PHE A 548 8.97 -10.80 19.55
C PHE A 548 8.90 -12.11 18.74
N GLU A 549 10.00 -12.55 18.13
CA GLU A 549 10.05 -13.81 17.39
C GLU A 549 9.94 -14.99 18.35
N ALA A 550 10.50 -14.88 19.55
CA ALA A 550 10.28 -15.84 20.64
C ALA A 550 8.82 -15.92 21.13
N GLN A 551 7.95 -14.97 20.74
CA GLN A 551 6.52 -14.97 21.07
C GLN A 551 5.63 -15.54 19.95
N ILE A 552 6.23 -16.02 18.86
CA ILE A 552 5.50 -16.67 17.75
C ILE A 552 4.74 -17.89 18.26
N ILE A 553 3.50 -18.00 17.80
CA ILE A 553 2.63 -19.15 18.06
C ILE A 553 2.91 -20.19 16.99
N TYR A 554 3.09 -21.44 17.43
CA TYR A 554 3.36 -22.55 16.53
C TYR A 554 2.21 -23.55 16.59
N ASP A 555 1.73 -23.98 15.42
CA ASP A 555 0.88 -25.15 15.30
C ASP A 555 1.76 -26.41 15.34
N LYS A 556 1.43 -27.32 16.27
CA LYS A 556 2.13 -28.59 16.50
C LYS A 556 1.30 -29.81 16.09
N SER A 557 0.12 -29.60 15.52
CA SER A 557 -0.86 -30.64 15.17
C SER A 557 -0.31 -31.74 14.24
N ASN A 558 0.68 -31.41 13.39
CA ASN A 558 1.26 -32.33 12.41
C ASN A 558 2.65 -32.87 12.81
N GLY A 559 3.04 -32.79 14.08
CA GLY A 559 4.34 -33.28 14.57
C GLY A 559 5.56 -32.43 14.15
N LYS A 560 5.34 -31.36 13.38
CA LYS A 560 6.29 -30.27 13.12
C LYS A 560 5.73 -28.99 13.74
N ALA A 561 6.60 -28.15 14.29
CA ALA A 561 6.22 -26.83 14.78
C ALA A 561 6.25 -25.85 13.60
N ASN A 562 5.09 -25.59 13.01
CA ASN A 562 4.95 -24.60 11.94
C ASN A 562 4.50 -23.27 12.53
N GLU A 563 5.07 -22.16 12.10
CA GLU A 563 4.58 -20.84 12.51
C GLU A 563 3.11 -20.68 12.09
N LEU A 564 2.26 -20.22 13.00
CA LEU A 564 0.85 -19.99 12.71
C LEU A 564 0.71 -18.70 11.89
N LYS A 565 0.56 -18.85 10.57
CA LYS A 565 0.47 -17.71 9.64
C LYS A 565 -0.89 -17.03 9.70
N GLU A 566 -0.90 -15.70 9.65
CA GLU A 566 -2.11 -14.87 9.68
C GLU A 566 -3.10 -15.23 8.55
N TRP A 567 -2.65 -15.31 7.29
CA TRP A 567 -3.55 -15.64 6.18
C TRP A 567 -4.15 -17.05 6.33
N LEU A 568 -3.38 -17.98 6.89
CA LEU A 568 -3.83 -19.34 7.14
C LEU A 568 -4.91 -19.34 8.23
N ALA A 569 -4.77 -18.51 9.27
CA ALA A 569 -5.79 -18.30 10.28
C ALA A 569 -7.11 -17.84 9.66
N VAL A 570 -7.07 -16.87 8.73
CA VAL A 570 -8.25 -16.41 7.98
C VAL A 570 -8.83 -17.55 7.14
N ALA A 571 -8.00 -18.26 6.39
CA ALA A 571 -8.44 -19.33 5.50
C ALA A 571 -9.12 -20.49 6.26
N GLU A 572 -8.54 -20.91 7.37
CA GLU A 572 -9.12 -21.96 8.22
C GLU A 572 -10.40 -21.49 8.93
N TYR A 573 -10.47 -20.22 9.32
CA TYR A 573 -11.67 -19.65 9.93
C TYR A 573 -12.84 -19.60 8.94
N LEU A 574 -12.59 -19.21 7.68
CA LEU A 574 -13.58 -19.25 6.61
C LEU A 574 -14.16 -20.67 6.41
N LYS A 575 -13.30 -21.70 6.41
CA LYS A 575 -13.70 -23.12 6.31
C LYS A 575 -14.50 -23.62 7.52
N SER A 576 -14.43 -22.92 8.64
CA SER A 576 -15.02 -23.35 9.91
C SER A 576 -16.52 -23.04 10.02
N PHE A 577 -17.04 -22.15 9.17
CA PHE A 577 -18.44 -21.74 9.23
C PHE A 577 -19.40 -22.84 8.77
N ASP A 578 -20.65 -22.70 9.20
CA ASP A 578 -21.77 -23.56 8.81
C ASP A 578 -21.87 -23.66 7.28
N LYS A 579 -22.14 -24.88 6.81
CA LYS A 579 -22.14 -25.19 5.38
C LYS A 579 -23.55 -25.21 4.81
N ILE A 580 -23.71 -24.62 3.64
CA ILE A 580 -24.89 -24.78 2.78
C ILE A 580 -24.41 -25.44 1.49
N ASN A 581 -25.02 -26.57 1.11
CA ASN A 581 -24.64 -27.36 -0.06
C ASN A 581 -23.14 -27.73 -0.11
N GLY A 582 -22.53 -27.99 1.07
CA GLY A 582 -21.12 -28.36 1.18
C GLY A 582 -20.13 -27.20 1.24
N ILE A 583 -20.57 -25.95 1.04
CA ILE A 583 -19.71 -24.75 1.06
C ILE A 583 -20.01 -23.95 2.33
N SER A 584 -18.97 -23.60 3.08
CA SER A 584 -19.09 -22.74 4.28
C SER A 584 -19.64 -21.37 3.92
N GLN A 585 -20.54 -20.82 4.72
CA GLN A 585 -21.18 -19.53 4.44
C GLN A 585 -20.69 -18.49 5.43
N ILE A 586 -20.17 -17.37 4.94
CA ILE A 586 -19.81 -16.26 5.81
C ILE A 586 -21.09 -15.76 6.51
N PRO A 587 -21.13 -15.76 7.86
CA PRO A 587 -22.32 -15.38 8.59
C PRO A 587 -22.75 -13.94 8.28
N GLN A 588 -24.08 -13.71 8.23
CA GLN A 588 -24.67 -12.37 8.15
C GLN A 588 -24.28 -11.45 9.32
N TYR A 589 -23.74 -12.02 10.40
CA TYR A 589 -23.08 -11.27 11.47
C TYR A 589 -21.98 -10.32 10.94
N TYR A 590 -21.24 -10.72 9.89
CA TYR A 590 -20.18 -9.91 9.28
C TYR A 590 -20.66 -8.94 8.19
N SER A 591 -21.97 -8.81 7.93
CA SER A 591 -22.48 -7.84 6.94
C SER A 591 -22.60 -6.40 7.47
N LYS A 592 -22.36 -6.20 8.77
CA LYS A 592 -22.47 -4.91 9.45
C LYS A 592 -21.54 -4.83 10.66
N PRO A 593 -21.20 -3.62 11.13
CA PRO A 593 -20.49 -3.42 12.40
C PRO A 593 -21.17 -4.10 13.59
N GLN A 594 -20.38 -4.55 14.57
CA GLN A 594 -20.82 -5.35 15.70
C GLN A 594 -20.71 -4.62 17.05
N GLY A 595 -20.42 -3.32 17.04
CA GLY A 595 -20.36 -2.49 18.24
C GLY A 595 -19.05 -2.65 19.01
N ARG A 596 -17.98 -3.09 18.34
CA ARG A 596 -16.63 -3.18 18.90
C ARG A 596 -15.94 -1.81 18.94
N LYS A 597 -16.32 -0.90 18.04
CA LYS A 597 -15.85 0.49 18.01
C LYS A 597 -17.03 1.46 17.90
N ILE A 598 -17.31 2.20 18.98
CA ILE A 598 -18.48 3.07 19.10
C ILE A 598 -18.04 4.54 19.09
N ILE A 599 -18.59 5.31 18.15
CA ILE A 599 -18.29 6.74 18.02
C ILE A 599 -19.37 7.56 18.73
N ASP A 600 -18.99 8.27 19.79
CA ASP A 600 -19.84 9.26 20.46
C ASP A 600 -19.57 10.66 19.90
N ASN A 601 -20.55 11.24 19.19
CA ASN A 601 -20.43 12.57 18.60
C ASN A 601 -20.95 13.71 19.49
N ASN A 602 -21.25 13.45 20.77
CA ASN A 602 -21.74 14.45 21.72
C ASN A 602 -20.76 15.63 21.86
N SER A 603 -21.22 16.83 21.53
CA SER A 603 -20.42 18.07 21.58
C SER A 603 -20.67 18.92 22.82
N SER A 604 -21.45 18.46 23.79
CA SER A 604 -21.65 19.20 25.04
C SER A 604 -20.32 19.36 25.77
N ILE A 605 -20.10 20.52 26.39
CA ILE A 605 -18.87 20.81 27.15
C ILE A 605 -18.60 19.71 28.18
N MET A 606 -19.65 19.25 28.87
CA MET A 606 -19.56 18.17 29.84
C MET A 606 -19.06 16.86 29.21
N ALA A 607 -19.53 16.48 28.01
CA ALA A 607 -19.04 15.30 27.30
C ALA A 607 -17.56 15.43 26.88
N LEU A 608 -17.12 16.65 26.56
CA LEU A 608 -15.73 16.91 26.16
C LEU A 608 -14.73 16.83 27.32
N ILE A 609 -15.17 17.13 28.55
CA ILE A 609 -14.31 17.20 29.75
C ILE A 609 -14.55 16.07 30.76
N SER A 610 -15.58 15.24 30.59
CA SER A 610 -15.90 14.14 31.52
C SER A 610 -14.81 13.08 31.57
N LYS A 611 -14.65 12.37 32.70
CA LYS A 611 -13.66 11.28 32.86
C LYS A 611 -12.24 11.63 32.31
N PRO A 612 -11.61 12.75 32.71
CA PRO A 612 -10.30 13.11 32.20
C PRO A 612 -9.25 12.12 32.72
N ASN A 613 -8.39 11.61 31.84
CA ASN A 613 -7.23 10.83 32.24
C ASN A 613 -6.13 11.73 32.82
N ASN A 614 -5.07 11.11 33.37
CA ASN A 614 -3.95 11.83 33.99
C ASN A 614 -3.27 12.84 33.05
N ILE A 615 -3.20 12.53 31.76
CA ILE A 615 -2.64 13.43 30.73
C ILE A 615 -3.49 14.70 30.66
N THR A 616 -4.80 14.54 30.52
CA THR A 616 -5.74 15.67 30.42
C THR A 616 -5.81 16.48 31.70
N LEU A 617 -5.79 15.83 32.86
CA LEU A 617 -5.71 16.50 34.16
C LEU A 617 -4.44 17.36 34.29
N THR A 618 -3.30 16.85 33.80
CA THR A 618 -2.03 17.60 33.79
C THR A 618 -2.14 18.84 32.90
N VAL A 619 -2.71 18.68 31.70
CA VAL A 619 -2.95 19.80 30.76
C VAL A 619 -3.91 20.83 31.36
N PHE A 620 -5.01 20.40 31.96
CA PHE A 620 -5.96 21.29 32.65
C PHE A 620 -5.31 22.03 33.82
N GLY A 621 -4.46 21.35 34.59
CA GLY A 621 -3.68 21.98 35.66
C GLY A 621 -2.73 23.06 35.14
N LEU A 622 -1.99 22.77 34.05
CA LEU A 622 -1.10 23.74 33.41
C LEU A 622 -1.86 24.95 32.84
N LEU A 623 -2.99 24.72 32.17
CA LEU A 623 -3.85 25.79 31.65
C LEU A 623 -4.41 26.65 32.79
N LEU A 624 -4.78 26.05 33.92
CA LEU A 624 -5.22 26.77 35.11
C LEU A 624 -4.08 27.64 35.69
N ILE A 625 -2.86 27.11 35.77
CA ILE A 625 -1.68 27.87 36.21
C ILE A 625 -1.42 29.06 35.29
N ILE A 626 -1.47 28.85 33.97
CA ILE A 626 -1.30 29.92 32.97
C ILE A 626 -2.40 30.98 33.14
N LEU A 627 -3.66 30.57 33.31
CA LEU A 627 -4.77 31.49 33.53
C LEU A 627 -4.57 32.33 34.80
N VAL A 628 -4.14 31.70 35.89
CA VAL A 628 -3.81 32.39 37.15
C VAL A 628 -2.66 33.39 36.95
N LEU A 629 -1.61 33.01 36.21
CA LEU A 629 -0.49 33.90 35.88
C LEU A 629 -0.92 35.09 35.01
N ILE A 630 -1.81 34.88 34.05
CA ILE A 630 -2.39 35.95 33.21
C ILE A 630 -3.21 36.91 34.07
N ILE A 631 -4.10 36.39 34.94
CA ILE A 631 -4.90 37.20 35.86
C ILE A 631 -3.99 37.96 36.83
N PHE A 632 -2.96 37.33 37.38
CA PHE A 632 -1.99 37.97 38.26
C PHE A 632 -1.20 39.07 37.54
N SER A 633 -0.73 38.81 36.32
CA SER A 633 -0.02 39.81 35.51
C SER A 633 -0.92 40.99 35.14
N ALA A 634 -2.16 40.73 34.72
CA ALA A 634 -3.14 41.77 34.42
C ALA A 634 -3.45 42.62 35.65
N THR A 635 -3.69 41.99 36.81
CA THR A 635 -3.95 42.71 38.07
C THR A 635 -2.72 43.49 38.55
N PHE A 636 -1.51 42.96 38.38
CA PHE A 636 -0.25 43.66 38.68
C PHE A 636 -0.06 44.88 37.78
N ILE A 637 -0.29 44.75 36.47
CA ILE A 637 -0.23 45.87 35.50
C ILE A 637 -1.26 46.94 35.85
N ILE A 638 -2.49 46.55 36.17
CA ILE A 638 -3.56 47.48 36.58
C ILE A 638 -3.18 48.21 37.87
N LYS A 639 -2.66 47.50 38.88
CA LYS A 639 -2.19 48.11 40.14
C LYS A 639 -1.01 49.07 39.89
N ARG A 640 -0.05 48.71 39.03
CA ARG A 640 1.10 49.55 38.68
C ARG A 640 0.68 50.81 37.91
N LYS A 641 -0.27 50.70 36.96
CA LYS A 641 -0.86 51.86 36.26
C LYS A 641 -1.58 52.80 37.22
N LYS A 642 -2.36 52.27 38.18
CA LYS A 642 -3.00 53.09 39.22
C LYS A 642 -1.98 53.81 40.11
N LYS A 643 -0.91 53.13 40.53
CA LYS A 643 0.16 53.72 41.36
C LYS A 643 0.95 54.80 40.63
N ASN A 644 1.23 54.62 39.34
CA ASN A 644 1.87 55.64 38.49
C ASN A 644 0.96 56.84 38.23
N LYS A 645 -0.36 56.65 38.05
CA LYS A 645 -1.33 57.75 37.96
C LYS A 645 -1.34 58.62 39.23
N HIS A 646 -1.27 58.01 40.42
CA HIS A 646 -1.17 58.77 41.66
C HIS A 646 0.17 59.50 41.83
N LYS A 647 1.28 58.95 41.30
CA LYS A 647 2.60 59.60 41.35
C LYS A 647 2.70 60.82 40.42
N VAL A 648 1.95 60.85 39.32
CA VAL A 648 1.86 62.00 38.39
C VAL A 648 0.88 63.08 38.88
N MET A 649 0.02 62.79 39.86
CA MET A 649 -0.86 63.78 40.50
C MET A 649 -0.24 64.46 41.74
N LEU A 650 0.92 63.99 42.21
CA LEU A 650 1.62 64.48 43.42
C LEU A 650 2.96 65.18 43.11
N ASN A 651 3.35 65.26 41.84
CA ASN A 651 4.35 66.16 41.28
C ASN A 651 3.64 67.14 40.36
#